data_AF-A0A1H3FCZ3-F1
#
_entry.id   AF-A0A1H3FCZ3-F1
#
_cell.length_a   1.000
_cell.length_b   1.000
_cell.length_c   1.000
_cell.angle_alpha   90.00
_cell.angle_beta   90.00
_cell.angle_gamma   90.00
#
_symmetry.space_group_name_H-M   'P 1'
#
loop_
_entity.id
_entity.type
_entity.pdbx_description
1 polymer ?
#
loop_
_entity_poly.entity_id
_entity_poly.type
_entity_poly.pdbx_seq_one_letter_code
_entity_poly.pdbx_strand_id
1 'polypeptide(L)'
;MKVLKKIKDIFFKIFGKAWWFVVAAVVIFAIICIPSFNPALNPYTSGIRNDTSDGFLKEFYLDAPDSFSVNNNGKAVFNSLAFGNNYEATVAFDEWDTLFSNIDQVNVDFEKNDYFSPSNLVLTDDDVIYAVRTYYDDANSIITSESIVRLSDDFNYLGEVCEIDYGEGTRFRQTMLSKLNYYNNTVTFAVVNEDGAWLYSIDTKTQALTVSDCYQNDEDGTFTSYVIPIDGSFIFLRSDGNVYRVGFNEPLEESIYHFDINAEGEYDHPFFNMATLVNGKLYITDNENLYYIYLLEDGEITPVFELDEDLGYTVALDSYRMNGSDTESLVVCLQNGILTYTDGEIDVKDTVITFEPTFLMHLFLALENILLFVLIAIVINLIVRKKTLLYKHLIIILPVIIVLTVLVSNYAYGYLEDQMRARTNRELSMVCDLAKNEFEDYDFNDLMTANENTGKSYKDIRDKFNQLSSGTGGNWSSEYVFTIVYRASDDYILEVASDDYYYMPLQVFSYDMFTDLQGAGEAYVSDTIMSFFEDNTLSSRISVFSQIKDKNNTGRYYLMVSTDSATLYTQRENILASVVACAVLIIAALTILIVLTSLNTMRVIKKASTAVKQISSGNLSARVNYRSKDELGQICSEVNEMGQNLERLFDEKDETEKFYYKFVPEKFRELLGKENFTDLALGDAKSCELTVLFCDIRGFSINSEMMTAKENFAFANVIYGKMGPIVRNNNGFVDKYIGDAVMGLFENADDAVRCGIEMYKTIVLDPKTAEELNVSDINIGIGIHTGMAMVGIVGESERLSGTVISDTVNMSSRLESLTKQYKTAMLVSKSTIDRMSDPDSLDLRYLGIVQVAGVNEVEAIYEVLDCLPDNTKTARSANNRELREAIRLFALGRRKEAESALQLLADSGRSDYVTDMYLNYIHNMSDDDKGNVFRFVKK
;
A
#
# COMPACT_ATOMS: atom_id res chain seq x y z
N MET A 1 -22.50 5.59 8.28
CA MET A 1 -22.04 4.77 9.43
C MET A 1 -23.02 3.67 9.85
N LYS A 2 -24.33 3.93 10.04
CA LYS A 2 -25.33 2.90 10.40
C LYS A 2 -25.57 1.83 9.31
N VAL A 3 -25.55 2.23 8.03
CA VAL A 3 -25.67 1.31 6.88
C VAL A 3 -24.46 0.37 6.79
N LEU A 4 -23.25 0.92 6.90
CA LEU A 4 -21.99 0.16 6.98
C LEU A 4 -21.96 -0.83 8.16
N LYS A 5 -22.57 -0.47 9.30
CA LYS A 5 -22.69 -1.37 10.46
C LYS A 5 -23.64 -2.54 10.18
N LYS A 6 -24.78 -2.29 9.51
CA LYS A 6 -25.71 -3.34 9.07
C LYS A 6 -25.08 -4.27 8.03
N ILE A 7 -24.34 -3.74 7.06
CA ILE A 7 -23.62 -4.53 6.06
C ILE A 7 -22.55 -5.39 6.73
N LYS A 8 -21.80 -4.82 7.69
CA LYS A 8 -20.83 -5.55 8.51
C LYS A 8 -21.47 -6.71 9.29
N ASP A 9 -22.60 -6.48 9.94
CA ASP A 9 -23.27 -7.50 10.75
C ASP A 9 -23.87 -8.64 9.88
N ILE A 10 -24.28 -8.34 8.65
CA ILE A 10 -24.71 -9.33 7.66
C ILE A 10 -23.49 -10.13 7.16
N PHE A 11 -22.40 -9.47 6.78
CA PHE A 11 -21.17 -10.13 6.33
C PHE A 11 -20.52 -11.02 7.39
N PHE A 12 -20.51 -10.58 8.67
CA PHE A 12 -19.96 -11.34 9.78
C PHE A 12 -20.80 -12.59 10.10
N LYS A 13 -22.12 -12.52 9.88
CA LYS A 13 -23.03 -13.67 9.99
C LYS A 13 -22.85 -14.69 8.86
N ILE A 14 -22.49 -14.25 7.66
CA ILE A 14 -22.37 -15.13 6.50
C ILE A 14 -21.00 -15.84 6.46
N PHE A 15 -19.89 -15.17 6.79
CA PHE A 15 -18.54 -15.71 6.50
C PHE A 15 -17.67 -16.08 7.71
N GLY A 16 -18.08 -15.77 8.95
CA GLY A 16 -17.43 -16.30 10.17
C GLY A 16 -15.89 -16.25 10.20
N LYS A 17 -15.26 -17.27 10.82
CA LYS A 17 -13.78 -17.46 10.89
C LYS A 17 -13.16 -17.95 9.57
N ALA A 18 -13.93 -18.08 8.48
CA ALA A 18 -13.51 -18.74 7.24
C ALA A 18 -12.53 -17.92 6.36
N TRP A 19 -12.25 -16.66 6.72
CA TRP A 19 -11.26 -15.81 6.02
C TRP A 19 -9.89 -16.49 5.84
N TRP A 20 -9.41 -17.21 6.86
CA TRP A 20 -8.12 -17.90 6.78
C TRP A 20 -8.17 -19.13 5.87
N PHE A 21 -9.33 -19.75 5.71
CA PHE A 21 -9.52 -20.88 4.79
C PHE A 21 -9.59 -20.42 3.34
N VAL A 22 -10.09 -19.21 3.05
CA VAL A 22 -10.07 -18.64 1.70
C VAL A 22 -8.66 -18.21 1.31
N VAL A 23 -7.91 -17.57 2.22
CA VAL A 23 -6.49 -17.22 1.96
C VAL A 23 -5.62 -18.48 1.86
N ALA A 24 -5.82 -19.48 2.73
CA ALA A 24 -5.13 -20.76 2.63
C ALA A 24 -5.53 -21.52 1.36
N ALA A 25 -6.80 -21.49 0.94
CA ALA A 25 -7.24 -22.11 -0.32
C ALA A 25 -6.63 -21.41 -1.53
N VAL A 26 -6.55 -20.07 -1.55
CA VAL A 26 -5.93 -19.31 -2.65
C VAL A 26 -4.41 -19.54 -2.72
N VAL A 27 -3.73 -19.62 -1.58
CA VAL A 27 -2.28 -19.91 -1.53
C VAL A 27 -1.99 -21.37 -1.84
N ILE A 28 -2.78 -22.32 -1.34
CA ILE A 28 -2.66 -23.76 -1.65
C ILE A 28 -3.01 -24.00 -3.13
N PHE A 29 -3.99 -23.31 -3.69
CA PHE A 29 -4.36 -23.40 -5.11
C PHE A 29 -3.29 -22.77 -6.01
N ALA A 30 -2.73 -21.62 -5.62
CA ALA A 30 -1.58 -21.02 -6.32
C ALA A 30 -0.34 -21.94 -6.27
N ILE A 31 -0.06 -22.59 -5.14
CA ILE A 31 1.08 -23.52 -4.99
C ILE A 31 0.85 -24.84 -5.75
N ILE A 32 -0.38 -25.32 -5.84
CA ILE A 32 -0.75 -26.53 -6.60
C ILE A 32 -0.71 -26.27 -8.11
N CYS A 33 -1.04 -25.05 -8.58
CA CYS A 33 -1.10 -24.72 -10.01
C CYS A 33 0.20 -24.17 -10.60
N ILE A 34 1.28 -24.02 -9.82
CA ILE A 34 2.55 -23.41 -10.29
C ILE A 34 3.59 -24.37 -10.93
N PRO A 35 3.47 -25.72 -10.91
CA PRO A 35 4.42 -26.56 -11.68
C PRO A 35 3.85 -27.31 -12.89
N SER A 36 2.73 -26.91 -13.50
CA SER A 36 2.22 -27.60 -14.71
C SER A 36 1.52 -26.67 -15.68
N PHE A 37 2.29 -25.80 -16.34
CA PHE A 37 1.85 -25.06 -17.52
C PHE A 37 2.95 -25.15 -18.57
N ASN A 38 2.84 -26.16 -19.43
CA ASN A 38 3.37 -26.13 -20.79
C ASN A 38 2.16 -25.78 -21.68
N PRO A 39 2.19 -24.78 -22.57
CA PRO A 39 1.07 -24.50 -23.47
C PRO A 39 1.05 -25.56 -24.58
N ALA A 40 0.84 -26.83 -24.24
CA ALA A 40 0.60 -27.87 -25.23
C ALA A 40 -0.84 -27.73 -25.73
N LEU A 41 -0.99 -27.10 -26.89
CA LEU A 41 -2.21 -27.06 -27.68
C LEU A 41 -2.52 -28.49 -28.18
N ASN A 42 -3.25 -29.31 -27.43
CA ASN A 42 -3.50 -30.69 -27.89
C ASN A 42 -4.38 -30.71 -29.16
N PRO A 43 -3.91 -31.29 -30.29
CA PRO A 43 -4.74 -31.52 -31.46
C PRO A 43 -5.75 -32.64 -31.21
N TYR A 44 -6.97 -32.50 -31.77
CA TYR A 44 -8.01 -33.54 -31.74
C TYR A 44 -8.41 -33.93 -33.16
N THR A 45 -8.37 -35.22 -33.51
CA THR A 45 -9.03 -35.74 -34.71
C THR A 45 -10.40 -36.29 -34.37
N SER A 46 -11.39 -35.97 -35.20
CA SER A 46 -12.65 -36.70 -35.26
C SER A 46 -12.79 -37.32 -36.64
N GLY A 47 -12.47 -38.61 -36.79
CA GLY A 47 -12.68 -39.32 -38.04
C GLY A 47 -14.18 -39.37 -38.37
N ILE A 48 -14.59 -38.73 -39.47
CA ILE A 48 -15.98 -38.82 -39.97
C ILE A 48 -15.98 -39.75 -41.18
N ARG A 49 -16.51 -40.96 -41.00
CA ARG A 49 -16.89 -41.82 -42.13
C ARG A 49 -18.20 -41.32 -42.75
N ASN A 50 -18.10 -40.87 -43.99
CA ASN A 50 -19.06 -40.83 -45.12
C ASN A 50 -20.61 -40.82 -44.93
N ASP A 51 -21.20 -40.49 -43.78
CA ASP A 51 -22.69 -40.51 -43.64
C ASP A 51 -23.31 -39.30 -42.90
N THR A 52 -22.53 -38.32 -42.46
CA THR A 52 -23.06 -37.06 -41.94
C THR A 52 -22.28 -35.89 -42.50
N SER A 53 -22.86 -35.23 -43.51
CA SER A 53 -22.37 -34.01 -44.16
C SER A 53 -22.34 -32.77 -43.26
N ASP A 54 -22.54 -32.92 -41.94
CA ASP A 54 -22.46 -31.77 -41.03
C ASP A 54 -21.00 -31.59 -40.60
N GLY A 55 -20.25 -30.87 -41.43
CA GLY A 55 -18.94 -30.34 -41.08
C GLY A 55 -19.06 -29.48 -39.82
N PHE A 56 -18.31 -29.83 -38.77
CA PHE A 56 -18.35 -29.13 -37.49
C PHE A 56 -17.50 -27.84 -37.47
N LEU A 57 -17.06 -27.35 -38.64
CA LEU A 57 -16.20 -26.19 -38.78
C LEU A 57 -16.95 -25.08 -39.49
N LYS A 58 -17.57 -24.18 -38.71
CA LYS A 58 -18.14 -22.95 -39.26
C LYS A 58 -17.48 -21.66 -38.75
N GLU A 59 -16.58 -21.74 -37.78
CA GLU A 59 -15.99 -20.53 -37.17
C GLU A 59 -14.57 -20.74 -36.64
N PHE A 60 -13.64 -21.33 -37.40
CA PHE A 60 -12.21 -21.21 -37.07
C PHE A 60 -11.35 -21.23 -38.34
N TYR A 61 -10.59 -20.16 -38.55
CA TYR A 61 -9.47 -20.13 -39.49
C TYR A 61 -8.32 -20.92 -38.86
N LEU A 62 -7.89 -21.99 -39.52
CA LEU A 62 -6.56 -22.56 -39.34
C LEU A 62 -5.70 -22.02 -40.47
N ASP A 63 -4.50 -21.58 -40.14
CA ASP A 63 -3.46 -21.33 -41.15
C ASP A 63 -3.18 -22.68 -41.83
N ALA A 64 -3.19 -22.68 -43.16
CA ALA A 64 -2.93 -23.86 -43.96
C ALA A 64 -1.56 -24.48 -43.57
N PRO A 65 -1.39 -25.81 -43.54
CA PRO A 65 -0.07 -26.39 -43.28
C PRO A 65 0.94 -25.94 -44.34
N ASP A 66 1.99 -25.25 -43.88
CA ASP A 66 3.10 -24.74 -44.66
C ASP A 66 3.87 -25.84 -45.41
N SER A 67 3.99 -27.02 -44.80
CA SER A 67 4.57 -28.18 -45.47
C SER A 67 3.91 -29.49 -45.04
N PHE A 68 3.83 -30.40 -46.01
CA PHE A 68 3.14 -31.67 -45.90
C PHE A 68 3.88 -32.75 -46.71
N SER A 69 4.03 -33.92 -46.10
CA SER A 69 4.56 -35.11 -46.75
C SER A 69 3.95 -36.39 -46.18
N VAL A 70 3.77 -37.40 -47.02
CA VAL A 70 3.30 -38.75 -46.66
C VAL A 70 4.34 -39.79 -47.06
N ASN A 71 4.58 -40.79 -46.21
CA ASN A 71 5.43 -41.94 -46.54
C ASN A 71 4.62 -43.17 -46.95
N ASN A 72 5.29 -44.22 -47.48
CA ASN A 72 4.61 -45.44 -47.94
C ASN A 72 4.03 -46.31 -46.81
N ASN A 73 4.24 -45.95 -45.54
CA ASN A 73 3.61 -46.61 -44.39
C ASN A 73 2.30 -45.95 -43.96
N GLY A 74 1.85 -44.90 -44.67
CA GLY A 74 0.62 -44.18 -44.35
C GLY A 74 0.79 -43.26 -43.16
N LYS A 75 2.03 -42.84 -42.87
CA LYS A 75 2.35 -41.82 -41.88
C LYS A 75 2.59 -40.51 -42.62
N ALA A 76 2.03 -39.45 -42.12
CA ALA A 76 2.18 -38.11 -42.63
C ALA A 76 2.80 -37.20 -41.59
N VAL A 77 3.49 -36.19 -42.08
CA VAL A 77 4.12 -35.16 -41.29
C VAL A 77 3.64 -33.81 -41.80
N PHE A 78 3.40 -32.89 -40.87
CA PHE A 78 2.92 -31.55 -41.14
C PHE A 78 3.73 -30.55 -40.33
N ASN A 79 3.94 -29.39 -40.92
CA ASN A 79 4.35 -28.17 -40.23
C ASN A 79 3.31 -27.09 -40.55
N SER A 80 2.91 -26.33 -39.54
CA SER A 80 2.01 -25.19 -39.67
C SER A 80 2.45 -24.10 -38.68
N LEU A 81 2.52 -22.85 -39.13
CA LEU A 81 2.47 -21.72 -38.21
C LEU A 81 1.05 -21.46 -37.77
N ALA A 82 0.82 -21.30 -36.46
CA ALA A 82 -0.40 -20.66 -35.98
C ALA A 82 -0.09 -19.64 -34.86
N PHE A 83 -0.63 -18.44 -34.98
CA PHE A 83 -0.44 -17.39 -33.95
C PHE A 83 1.04 -17.08 -33.63
N GLY A 84 1.96 -17.23 -34.59
CA GLY A 84 3.39 -16.94 -34.42
C GLY A 84 4.21 -18.02 -33.72
N ASN A 85 3.62 -19.18 -33.44
CA ASN A 85 4.36 -20.39 -33.05
C ASN A 85 4.30 -21.40 -34.19
N ASN A 86 5.41 -22.09 -34.43
CA ASN A 86 5.45 -23.24 -35.32
C ASN A 86 4.91 -24.46 -34.57
N TYR A 87 4.07 -25.23 -35.25
CA TYR A 87 3.54 -26.50 -34.79
C TYR A 87 3.95 -27.57 -35.77
N GLU A 88 4.65 -28.57 -35.26
CA GLU A 88 4.96 -29.77 -35.99
C GLU A 88 4.09 -30.93 -35.50
N ALA A 89 3.65 -31.78 -36.42
CA ALA A 89 2.84 -32.94 -36.07
C ALA A 89 3.12 -34.11 -37.00
N THR A 90 3.07 -35.32 -36.44
CA THR A 90 3.13 -36.57 -37.19
C THR A 90 1.83 -37.34 -36.96
N VAL A 91 1.22 -37.86 -38.02
CA VAL A 91 -0.09 -38.54 -38.01
C VAL A 91 -0.01 -39.84 -38.81
N ALA A 92 -0.40 -40.97 -38.24
CA ALA A 92 -0.53 -42.23 -38.97
C ALA A 92 -1.99 -42.48 -39.39
N PHE A 93 -2.23 -42.61 -40.70
CA PHE A 93 -3.55 -42.83 -41.30
C PHE A 93 -4.08 -44.25 -41.08
N ASP A 94 -3.19 -45.25 -41.17
CA ASP A 94 -3.60 -46.65 -41.24
C ASP A 94 -3.85 -47.30 -39.86
N GLU A 95 -3.34 -46.73 -38.76
CA GLU A 95 -3.33 -47.39 -37.45
C GLU A 95 -4.52 -47.02 -36.52
N TRP A 96 -5.33 -46.02 -36.85
CA TRP A 96 -6.53 -45.58 -36.10
C TRP A 96 -6.34 -45.23 -34.60
N ASP A 97 -5.12 -45.41 -34.06
CA ASP A 97 -4.63 -44.84 -32.80
C ASP A 97 -3.86 -43.57 -33.17
N THR A 98 -4.51 -42.40 -33.06
CA THR A 98 -3.84 -41.13 -33.32
C THR A 98 -2.82 -40.83 -32.22
N LEU A 99 -1.58 -41.24 -32.46
CA LEU A 99 -0.40 -40.87 -31.68
C LEU A 99 0.06 -39.49 -32.17
N PHE A 100 -0.46 -38.44 -31.54
CA PHE A 100 0.06 -37.09 -31.72
C PHE A 100 1.28 -36.90 -30.82
N SER A 101 2.46 -36.65 -31.39
CA SER A 101 3.66 -36.33 -30.63
C SER A 101 4.22 -34.95 -30.97
N ASN A 102 3.80 -34.03 -30.10
CA ASN A 102 4.43 -32.80 -29.62
C ASN A 102 4.55 -31.55 -30.52
N ILE A 103 4.32 -30.44 -29.83
CA ILE A 103 4.37 -29.03 -30.25
C ILE A 103 5.50 -28.40 -29.45
N ASP A 104 6.72 -28.47 -29.98
CA ASP A 104 7.89 -27.79 -29.41
C ASP A 104 8.93 -27.58 -30.53
N GLN A 105 9.56 -26.40 -30.56
CA GLN A 105 10.64 -26.06 -31.48
C GLN A 105 11.79 -27.08 -31.40
N VAL A 106 12.34 -27.50 -32.55
CA VAL A 106 13.44 -28.47 -32.62
C VAL A 106 14.68 -27.92 -31.91
N ASN A 107 15.10 -28.59 -30.85
CA ASN A 107 16.30 -28.24 -30.08
C ASN A 107 17.53 -28.94 -30.68
N VAL A 108 18.51 -28.16 -31.14
CA VAL A 108 19.67 -28.67 -31.88
C VAL A 108 20.90 -28.82 -31.00
N ASP A 109 21.04 -28.00 -29.95
CA ASP A 109 22.17 -28.09 -29.03
C ASP A 109 21.93 -27.35 -27.68
N PHE A 110 21.98 -28.09 -26.57
CA PHE A 110 21.77 -27.56 -25.21
C PHE A 110 22.84 -26.55 -24.77
N GLU A 111 24.02 -26.53 -25.39
CA GLU A 111 25.10 -25.59 -25.03
C GLU A 111 24.92 -24.19 -25.64
N LYS A 112 24.06 -24.03 -26.65
CA LYS A 112 23.86 -22.75 -27.37
C LYS A 112 22.44 -22.17 -27.32
N ASN A 113 21.45 -22.87 -26.75
CA ASN A 113 20.03 -22.46 -26.80
C ASN A 113 19.54 -22.17 -28.23
N ASP A 114 19.95 -23.03 -29.17
CA ASP A 114 19.67 -22.89 -30.59
C ASP A 114 18.40 -23.69 -30.92
N TYR A 115 17.33 -22.97 -31.27
CA TYR A 115 16.02 -23.51 -31.64
C TYR A 115 15.76 -23.13 -33.09
N PHE A 116 15.28 -24.08 -33.91
CA PHE A 116 14.80 -23.77 -35.25
C PHE A 116 13.45 -24.44 -35.52
N SER A 117 12.64 -23.82 -36.37
CA SER A 117 11.47 -24.46 -36.97
C SER A 117 11.82 -24.86 -38.39
N PRO A 118 11.48 -26.09 -38.82
CA PRO A 118 11.71 -26.48 -40.19
C PRO A 118 10.75 -25.76 -41.14
N SER A 119 11.28 -25.01 -42.10
CA SER A 119 10.48 -24.32 -43.12
C SER A 119 9.85 -25.27 -44.15
N ASN A 120 10.40 -26.47 -44.25
CA ASN A 120 10.05 -27.48 -45.24
C ASN A 120 10.54 -28.84 -44.73
N LEU A 121 9.76 -29.89 -44.96
CA LEU A 121 10.06 -31.23 -44.45
C LEU A 121 9.53 -32.34 -45.36
N VAL A 122 10.12 -33.52 -45.21
CA VAL A 122 9.69 -34.73 -45.90
C VAL A 122 9.89 -35.95 -45.00
N LEU A 123 8.93 -36.87 -45.00
CA LEU A 123 8.99 -38.11 -44.21
C LEU A 123 9.45 -39.29 -45.06
N THR A 124 10.46 -40.00 -44.58
CA THR A 124 10.97 -41.22 -45.23
C THR A 124 10.23 -42.48 -44.77
N ASP A 125 10.41 -43.59 -45.49
CA ASP A 125 9.81 -44.89 -45.13
C ASP A 125 10.37 -45.50 -43.83
N ASP A 126 11.52 -45.02 -43.36
CA ASP A 126 12.14 -45.44 -42.10
C ASP A 126 11.70 -44.53 -40.91
N ASP A 127 10.63 -43.75 -41.09
CA ASP A 127 10.09 -42.77 -40.13
C ASP A 127 11.10 -41.70 -39.68
N VAL A 128 12.08 -41.39 -40.53
CA VAL A 128 13.01 -40.27 -40.34
C VAL A 128 12.50 -39.07 -41.13
N ILE A 129 12.44 -37.91 -40.49
CA ILE A 129 12.05 -36.65 -41.12
C ILE A 129 13.32 -35.95 -41.60
N TYR A 130 13.36 -35.54 -42.86
CA TYR A 130 14.36 -34.62 -43.38
C TYR A 130 13.74 -33.23 -43.42
N ALA A 131 14.44 -32.23 -42.92
CA ALA A 131 13.89 -30.90 -42.75
C ALA A 131 14.92 -29.81 -43.07
N VAL A 132 14.44 -28.65 -43.51
CA VAL A 132 15.27 -27.47 -43.80
C VAL A 132 15.44 -26.64 -42.53
N ARG A 133 16.69 -26.39 -42.14
CA ARG A 133 17.07 -25.49 -41.06
C ARG A 133 17.68 -24.21 -41.65
N THR A 134 17.05 -23.09 -41.37
CA THR A 134 17.45 -21.77 -41.90
C THR A 134 18.21 -20.96 -40.85
N TYR A 135 19.35 -20.39 -41.23
CA TYR A 135 20.16 -19.51 -40.38
C TYR A 135 19.95 -18.04 -40.77
N TYR A 136 19.80 -17.16 -39.78
CA TYR A 136 19.57 -15.73 -39.99
C TYR A 136 20.73 -14.87 -39.45
N ASP A 137 20.94 -13.68 -40.01
CA ASP A 137 21.84 -12.65 -39.47
C ASP A 137 21.22 -11.94 -38.25
N ASP A 138 22.07 -11.44 -37.33
CA ASP A 138 21.74 -10.82 -36.03
C ASP A 138 20.78 -9.60 -36.14
N ALA A 139 20.57 -9.07 -37.35
CA ALA A 139 19.70 -7.92 -37.63
C ALA A 139 18.25 -8.29 -38.04
N ASN A 140 17.92 -9.58 -38.07
CA ASN A 140 16.64 -10.20 -38.43
C ASN A 140 16.19 -10.01 -39.90
N SER A 141 15.69 -11.12 -40.48
CA SER A 141 15.05 -11.24 -41.81
C SER A 141 15.98 -11.39 -43.02
N ILE A 142 17.26 -11.73 -42.81
CA ILE A 142 18.18 -12.15 -43.89
C ILE A 142 18.70 -13.55 -43.58
N ILE A 143 18.47 -14.48 -44.50
CA ILE A 143 19.00 -15.84 -44.51
C ILE A 143 20.47 -15.80 -44.95
N THR A 144 21.34 -16.35 -44.09
CA THR A 144 22.79 -16.41 -44.31
C THR A 144 23.22 -17.76 -44.88
N SER A 145 22.65 -18.84 -44.39
CA SER A 145 22.80 -20.19 -44.92
C SER A 145 21.58 -21.04 -44.57
N GLU A 146 21.43 -22.17 -45.24
CA GLU A 146 20.42 -23.17 -44.94
C GLU A 146 21.06 -24.54 -44.85
N SER A 147 20.49 -25.46 -44.08
CA SER A 147 21.00 -26.82 -43.94
C SER A 147 19.88 -27.84 -43.96
N ILE A 148 20.12 -28.99 -44.54
CA ILE A 148 19.22 -30.14 -44.45
C ILE A 148 19.62 -30.95 -43.23
N VAL A 149 18.69 -31.15 -42.33
CA VAL A 149 18.87 -31.89 -41.09
C VAL A 149 17.92 -33.07 -41.02
N ARG A 150 18.25 -34.03 -40.17
CA ARG A 150 17.43 -35.21 -39.89
C ARG A 150 16.83 -35.11 -38.51
N LEU A 151 15.56 -35.44 -38.40
CA LEU A 151 14.80 -35.49 -37.16
C LEU A 151 14.18 -36.89 -36.99
N SER A 152 13.96 -37.30 -35.74
CA SER A 152 13.10 -38.44 -35.44
C SER A 152 11.64 -38.10 -35.76
N ASP A 153 10.76 -39.09 -35.78
CA ASP A 153 9.30 -38.90 -35.89
C ASP A 153 8.69 -38.05 -34.76
N ASP A 154 9.35 -38.01 -33.58
CA ASP A 154 9.07 -37.10 -32.46
C ASP A 154 9.86 -35.76 -32.54
N PHE A 155 10.32 -35.34 -33.72
CA PHE A 155 11.06 -34.07 -33.98
C PHE A 155 12.38 -33.86 -33.21
N ASN A 156 12.99 -34.92 -32.66
CA ASN A 156 14.32 -34.80 -32.04
C ASN A 156 15.42 -34.72 -33.10
N TYR A 157 16.36 -33.79 -32.93
CA TYR A 157 17.50 -33.63 -33.83
C TYR A 157 18.40 -34.87 -33.87
N LEU A 158 18.60 -35.45 -35.06
CA LEU A 158 19.43 -36.63 -35.31
C LEU A 158 20.78 -36.29 -35.96
N GLY A 159 20.91 -35.12 -36.58
CA GLY A 159 22.14 -34.64 -37.21
C GLY A 159 21.91 -33.87 -38.51
N GLU A 160 22.93 -33.12 -38.92
CA GLU A 160 22.97 -32.38 -40.19
C GLU A 160 23.49 -33.28 -41.32
N VAL A 161 22.90 -33.13 -42.52
CA VAL A 161 23.24 -33.90 -43.72
C VAL A 161 24.01 -33.06 -44.71
N CYS A 162 23.56 -31.84 -44.98
CA CYS A 162 24.26 -30.90 -45.84
C CYS A 162 23.99 -29.46 -45.44
N GLU A 163 25.02 -28.63 -45.52
CA GLU A 163 24.92 -27.18 -45.42
C GLU A 163 25.00 -26.57 -46.82
N ILE A 164 24.14 -25.60 -47.07
CA ILE A 164 24.04 -24.82 -48.30
C ILE A 164 24.44 -23.40 -47.91
N ASP A 165 25.71 -23.08 -48.17
CA ASP A 165 26.27 -21.75 -47.98
C ASP A 165 26.01 -20.92 -49.23
N TYR A 166 25.37 -19.77 -49.04
CA TYR A 166 25.03 -18.85 -50.12
C TYR A 166 26.18 -17.89 -50.50
N GLY A 167 27.26 -17.86 -49.72
CA GLY A 167 28.45 -17.07 -49.99
C GLY A 167 28.46 -15.69 -49.31
N GLU A 168 29.66 -15.13 -49.12
CA GLU A 168 29.83 -13.83 -48.43
C GLU A 168 29.25 -12.67 -49.26
N GLY A 169 28.20 -12.03 -48.76
CA GLY A 169 27.66 -10.76 -49.26
C GLY A 169 26.32 -10.86 -50.00
N THR A 170 25.81 -12.06 -50.25
CA THR A 170 24.46 -12.30 -50.77
C THR A 170 23.44 -12.28 -49.62
N ARG A 171 22.29 -11.63 -49.82
CA ARG A 171 21.26 -11.44 -48.79
C ARG A 171 19.92 -11.94 -49.34
N PHE A 172 19.39 -13.01 -48.77
CA PHE A 172 18.08 -13.56 -49.16
C PHE A 172 17.10 -13.38 -48.01
N ARG A 173 15.84 -13.04 -48.29
CA ARG A 173 14.79 -12.96 -47.25
C ARG A 173 13.89 -14.20 -47.22
N GLN A 174 14.05 -15.07 -48.22
CA GLN A 174 13.31 -16.30 -48.41
C GLN A 174 14.24 -17.46 -48.79
N THR A 175 13.78 -18.68 -48.53
CA THR A 175 14.53 -19.89 -48.84
C THR A 175 14.77 -19.99 -50.34
N MET A 176 15.98 -20.40 -50.73
CA MET A 176 16.30 -20.71 -52.13
C MET A 176 16.09 -22.20 -52.44
N LEU A 177 15.67 -22.98 -51.46
CA LEU A 177 15.40 -24.40 -51.62
C LEU A 177 13.96 -24.59 -52.11
N SER A 178 13.79 -25.51 -53.07
CA SER A 178 12.48 -26.06 -53.38
C SER A 178 11.92 -26.88 -52.22
N LYS A 179 10.64 -27.26 -52.32
CA LYS A 179 10.04 -28.33 -51.50
C LYS A 179 10.96 -29.56 -51.46
N LEU A 180 11.08 -30.23 -50.32
CA LEU A 180 11.78 -31.52 -50.24
C LEU A 180 10.84 -32.60 -50.77
N ASN A 181 11.33 -33.51 -51.61
CA ASN A 181 10.60 -34.69 -52.06
C ASN A 181 11.34 -35.96 -51.65
N TYR A 182 10.62 -37.04 -51.35
CA TYR A 182 11.20 -38.33 -51.02
C TYR A 182 10.67 -39.40 -51.98
N TYR A 183 11.57 -39.99 -52.74
CA TYR A 183 11.23 -41.06 -53.67
C TYR A 183 12.34 -42.10 -53.74
N ASN A 184 11.98 -43.38 -53.63
CA ASN A 184 12.87 -44.52 -53.83
C ASN A 184 14.19 -44.46 -53.02
N ASN A 185 14.09 -44.22 -51.70
CA ASN A 185 15.22 -44.05 -50.78
C ASN A 185 16.11 -42.82 -51.05
N THR A 186 15.58 -41.81 -51.73
CA THR A 186 16.31 -40.59 -52.10
C THR A 186 15.49 -39.37 -51.74
N VAL A 187 16.09 -38.41 -51.02
CA VAL A 187 15.51 -37.09 -50.80
C VAL A 187 16.04 -36.14 -51.87
N THR A 188 15.16 -35.53 -52.66
CA THR A 188 15.51 -34.60 -53.72
C THR A 188 14.98 -33.21 -53.45
N PHE A 189 15.75 -32.21 -53.85
CA PHE A 189 15.39 -30.79 -53.79
C PHE A 189 16.22 -30.01 -54.80
N ALA A 190 15.84 -28.78 -55.09
CA ALA A 190 16.57 -27.88 -55.95
C ALA A 190 16.97 -26.62 -55.18
N VAL A 191 18.07 -26.00 -55.60
CA VAL A 191 18.45 -24.65 -55.17
C VAL A 191 18.40 -23.76 -56.39
N VAL A 192 17.65 -22.66 -56.34
CA VAL A 192 17.53 -21.70 -57.44
C VAL A 192 18.08 -20.36 -57.02
N ASN A 193 18.98 -19.79 -57.82
CA ASN A 193 19.52 -18.45 -57.60
C ASN A 193 19.71 -17.70 -58.92
N GLU A 194 20.48 -16.62 -58.89
CA GLU A 194 20.71 -15.75 -60.04
C GLU A 194 21.44 -16.36 -61.23
N ASP A 195 22.25 -17.37 -61.00
CA ASP A 195 23.00 -18.04 -62.07
C ASP A 195 22.19 -19.17 -62.72
N GLY A 196 21.20 -19.74 -62.01
CA GLY A 196 20.39 -20.84 -62.51
C GLY A 196 19.82 -21.73 -61.40
N ALA A 197 19.52 -22.99 -61.76
CA ALA A 197 19.02 -24.01 -60.83
C ALA A 197 20.01 -25.18 -60.70
N TRP A 198 20.15 -25.71 -59.49
CA TRP A 198 20.92 -26.92 -59.18
C TRP A 198 20.01 -27.95 -58.53
N LEU A 199 20.12 -29.21 -58.95
CA LEU A 199 19.36 -30.31 -58.40
C LEU A 199 20.23 -31.08 -57.40
N TYR A 200 19.66 -31.36 -56.25
CA TYR A 200 20.29 -32.08 -55.15
C TYR A 200 19.57 -33.40 -54.92
N SER A 201 20.35 -34.42 -54.57
CA SER A 201 19.87 -35.77 -54.28
C SER A 201 20.67 -36.35 -53.12
N ILE A 202 19.96 -36.78 -52.08
CA ILE A 202 20.51 -37.38 -50.87
C ILE A 202 20.02 -38.83 -50.79
N ASP A 203 20.94 -39.79 -50.86
CA ASP A 203 20.62 -41.20 -50.59
C ASP A 203 20.37 -41.40 -49.09
N THR A 204 19.18 -41.85 -48.68
CA THR A 204 18.79 -41.91 -47.26
C THR A 204 19.52 -43.01 -46.49
N LYS A 205 20.07 -44.03 -47.17
CA LYS A 205 20.78 -45.16 -46.56
C LYS A 205 22.25 -44.85 -46.29
N THR A 206 22.89 -44.15 -47.22
CA THR A 206 24.31 -43.80 -47.17
C THR A 206 24.57 -42.36 -46.75
N GLN A 207 23.55 -41.50 -46.81
CA GLN A 207 23.61 -40.05 -46.61
C GLN A 207 24.56 -39.34 -47.59
N ALA A 208 24.85 -39.96 -48.74
CA ALA A 208 25.68 -39.36 -49.77
C ALA A 208 24.89 -38.29 -50.53
N LEU A 209 25.41 -37.05 -50.56
CA LEU A 209 24.87 -35.96 -51.36
C LEU A 209 25.46 -35.97 -52.78
N THR A 210 24.58 -35.89 -53.77
CA THR A 210 24.92 -35.70 -55.19
C THR A 210 24.28 -34.41 -55.69
N VAL A 211 25.02 -33.62 -56.48
CA VAL A 211 24.56 -32.35 -57.06
C VAL A 211 24.64 -32.43 -58.59
N SER A 212 23.67 -31.87 -59.29
CA SER A 212 23.67 -31.80 -60.75
C SER A 212 24.62 -30.72 -61.29
N ASP A 213 24.85 -30.75 -62.61
CA ASP A 213 25.33 -29.56 -63.30
C ASP A 213 24.29 -28.41 -63.19
N CYS A 214 24.76 -27.16 -63.28
CA CYS A 214 23.90 -25.97 -63.21
C CYS A 214 23.06 -25.84 -64.48
N TYR A 215 21.74 -25.73 -64.33
CA TYR A 215 20.84 -25.31 -65.39
C TYR A 215 20.86 -23.78 -65.45
N GLN A 216 21.65 -23.22 -66.37
CA GLN A 216 21.92 -21.78 -66.43
C GLN A 216 20.76 -20.96 -67.00
N ASN A 217 20.56 -19.77 -66.43
CA ASN A 217 19.67 -18.76 -67.01
C ASN A 217 20.19 -18.30 -68.39
N ASP A 218 19.29 -18.02 -69.34
CA ASP A 218 19.63 -17.47 -70.66
C ASP A 218 18.88 -16.16 -70.95
N GLU A 219 19.12 -15.56 -72.13
CA GLU A 219 18.49 -14.29 -72.52
C GLU A 219 16.97 -14.43 -72.72
N ASP A 220 16.50 -15.65 -73.02
CA ASP A 220 15.14 -15.91 -73.44
C ASP A 220 14.23 -16.25 -72.25
N GLY A 221 14.79 -16.84 -71.18
CA GLY A 221 14.06 -17.07 -69.94
C GLY A 221 14.95 -17.38 -68.73
N THR A 222 14.53 -16.96 -67.54
CA THR A 222 15.16 -17.27 -66.26
C THR A 222 14.39 -18.34 -65.51
N PHE A 223 15.09 -19.21 -64.79
CA PHE A 223 14.47 -20.16 -63.86
C PHE A 223 13.79 -19.43 -62.72
N THR A 224 12.57 -19.86 -62.39
CA THR A 224 11.82 -19.33 -61.26
C THR A 224 12.13 -20.13 -60.00
N SER A 225 11.80 -19.56 -58.83
CA SER A 225 11.86 -20.29 -57.54
C SER A 225 10.87 -21.46 -57.44
N TYR A 226 9.94 -21.63 -58.39
CA TYR A 226 9.01 -22.76 -58.43
C TYR A 226 9.61 -23.96 -59.18
N VAL A 227 10.59 -24.59 -58.56
CA VAL A 227 11.04 -25.93 -58.97
C VAL A 227 10.32 -26.96 -58.12
N ILE A 228 9.59 -27.86 -58.75
CA ILE A 228 8.81 -28.88 -58.05
C ILE A 228 9.51 -30.23 -58.23
N PRO A 229 10.23 -30.75 -57.22
CA PRO A 229 10.72 -32.10 -57.28
C PRO A 229 9.55 -33.07 -57.20
N ILE A 230 9.50 -34.00 -58.14
CA ILE A 230 8.51 -35.06 -58.24
C ILE A 230 9.23 -36.40 -58.40
N ASP A 231 8.51 -37.51 -58.30
CA ASP A 231 9.08 -38.86 -58.28
C ASP A 231 10.05 -39.16 -59.45
N GLY A 232 11.35 -39.04 -59.18
CA GLY A 232 12.43 -39.26 -60.14
C GLY A 232 12.63 -38.14 -61.19
N SER A 233 11.97 -36.99 -61.07
CA SER A 233 12.10 -35.86 -62.00
C SER A 233 11.92 -34.51 -61.29
N PHE A 234 12.18 -33.42 -62.00
CA PHE A 234 11.91 -32.05 -61.53
C PHE A 234 11.06 -31.34 -62.57
N ILE A 235 10.06 -30.59 -62.10
CA ILE A 235 9.31 -29.67 -62.94
C ILE A 235 9.91 -28.28 -62.77
N PHE A 236 10.35 -27.70 -63.89
CA PHE A 236 10.87 -26.34 -63.95
C PHE A 236 9.85 -25.42 -64.60
N LEU A 237 9.49 -24.36 -63.88
CA LEU A 237 8.80 -23.21 -64.44
C LEU A 237 9.82 -22.12 -64.76
N ARG A 238 9.82 -21.62 -66.00
CA ARG A 238 10.69 -20.53 -66.47
C ARG A 238 9.89 -19.26 -66.75
N SER A 239 10.56 -18.10 -66.70
CA SER A 239 9.94 -16.77 -66.88
C SER A 239 9.31 -16.51 -68.25
N ASP A 240 9.60 -17.36 -69.22
CA ASP A 240 9.07 -17.34 -70.59
C ASP A 240 7.73 -18.09 -70.71
N GLY A 241 7.21 -18.63 -69.60
CA GLY A 241 5.96 -19.40 -69.54
C GLY A 241 6.12 -20.89 -69.83
N ASN A 242 7.31 -21.35 -70.22
CA ASN A 242 7.53 -22.75 -70.56
C ASN A 242 7.74 -23.61 -69.31
N VAL A 243 7.08 -24.77 -69.29
CA VAL A 243 7.20 -25.80 -68.25
C VAL A 243 7.97 -26.99 -68.79
N TYR A 244 9.00 -27.41 -68.07
CA TYR A 244 9.86 -28.54 -68.43
C TYR A 244 9.79 -29.62 -67.36
N ARG A 245 9.83 -30.88 -67.78
CA ARG A 245 10.04 -32.02 -66.88
C ARG A 245 11.40 -32.64 -67.21
N VAL A 246 12.25 -32.79 -66.20
CA VAL A 246 13.66 -33.15 -66.41
C VAL A 246 14.10 -34.18 -65.37
N GLY A 247 14.83 -35.21 -65.77
CA GLY A 247 15.50 -36.11 -64.85
C GLY A 247 16.77 -35.51 -64.23
N PHE A 248 17.36 -36.23 -63.28
CA PHE A 248 18.60 -35.78 -62.64
C PHE A 248 19.77 -35.80 -63.64
N ASN A 249 20.40 -34.65 -63.93
CA ASN A 249 21.43 -34.45 -64.96
C ASN A 249 21.00 -34.69 -66.43
N GLU A 250 19.71 -34.56 -66.72
CA GLU A 250 19.22 -34.61 -68.11
C GLU A 250 19.13 -33.18 -68.68
N PRO A 251 19.38 -32.96 -69.99
CA PRO A 251 19.19 -31.63 -70.59
C PRO A 251 17.70 -31.26 -70.63
N LEU A 252 17.39 -29.95 -70.68
CA LEU A 252 16.02 -29.50 -70.97
C LEU A 252 15.59 -30.04 -72.35
N GLU A 253 14.50 -30.82 -72.38
CA GLU A 253 13.87 -31.30 -73.62
C GLU A 253 12.79 -30.31 -74.11
N GLU A 254 11.82 -30.78 -74.91
CA GLU A 254 10.66 -29.97 -75.33
C GLU A 254 9.77 -29.63 -74.14
N SER A 255 9.18 -28.42 -74.13
CA SER A 255 8.28 -28.02 -73.04
C SER A 255 7.05 -28.93 -73.02
N ILE A 256 6.66 -29.36 -71.82
CA ILE A 256 5.48 -30.21 -71.62
C ILE A 256 4.20 -29.39 -71.51
N TYR A 257 4.33 -28.09 -71.27
CA TYR A 257 3.24 -27.14 -71.15
C TYR A 257 3.74 -25.70 -71.31
N HIS A 258 2.85 -24.79 -71.72
CA HIS A 258 3.15 -23.36 -71.85
C HIS A 258 2.03 -22.55 -71.19
N PHE A 259 2.40 -21.61 -70.33
CA PHE A 259 1.47 -20.67 -69.70
C PHE A 259 1.23 -19.47 -70.62
N ASP A 260 0.02 -19.35 -71.13
CA ASP A 260 -0.42 -18.18 -71.89
C ASP A 260 -1.19 -17.20 -70.99
N ILE A 261 -0.81 -15.92 -71.06
CA ILE A 261 -1.52 -14.81 -70.41
C ILE A 261 -2.29 -14.07 -71.49
N ASN A 262 -3.58 -13.89 -71.26
CA ASN A 262 -4.44 -13.21 -72.22
C ASN A 262 -4.24 -11.69 -72.21
N ALA A 263 -4.90 -11.00 -73.14
CA ALA A 263 -4.79 -9.55 -73.30
C ALA A 263 -5.30 -8.73 -72.09
N GLU A 264 -5.99 -9.37 -71.15
CA GLU A 264 -6.54 -8.77 -69.92
C GLU A 264 -5.62 -9.04 -68.70
N GLY A 265 -4.55 -9.82 -68.88
CA GLY A 265 -3.58 -10.14 -67.83
C GLY A 265 -3.99 -11.36 -66.97
N GLU A 266 -4.97 -12.13 -67.41
CA GLU A 266 -5.41 -13.36 -66.74
C GLU A 266 -4.80 -14.59 -67.45
N TYR A 267 -4.58 -15.67 -66.70
CA TYR A 267 -4.12 -16.92 -67.29
C TYR A 267 -5.26 -17.60 -68.05
N ASP A 268 -5.03 -18.02 -69.30
CA ASP A 268 -6.05 -18.76 -70.07
C ASP A 268 -6.29 -20.18 -69.52
N HIS A 269 -5.41 -20.65 -68.62
CA HIS A 269 -5.40 -21.99 -68.03
C HIS A 269 -4.81 -21.97 -66.61
N PRO A 270 -5.09 -22.98 -65.76
CA PRO A 270 -4.60 -23.06 -64.38
C PRO A 270 -3.11 -22.80 -64.22
N PHE A 271 -2.74 -21.79 -63.43
CA PHE A 271 -1.36 -21.55 -63.01
C PHE A 271 -1.07 -22.37 -61.75
N PHE A 272 -0.02 -23.21 -61.76
CA PHE A 272 0.22 -24.16 -60.68
C PHE A 272 1.65 -24.08 -60.14
N ASN A 273 1.78 -24.18 -58.81
CA ASN A 273 3.07 -24.31 -58.11
C ASN A 273 3.21 -25.64 -57.34
N MET A 274 2.18 -26.48 -57.37
CA MET A 274 2.17 -27.81 -56.76
C MET A 274 1.87 -28.85 -57.81
N ALA A 275 2.64 -29.93 -57.77
CA ALA A 275 2.46 -31.05 -58.66
C ALA A 275 2.90 -32.34 -57.98
N THR A 276 2.25 -33.45 -58.30
CA THR A 276 2.67 -34.79 -57.87
C THR A 276 2.38 -35.83 -58.96
N LEU A 277 3.13 -36.92 -58.93
CA LEU A 277 2.96 -38.03 -59.86
C LEU A 277 2.17 -39.15 -59.16
N VAL A 278 1.10 -39.61 -59.78
CA VAL A 278 0.33 -40.76 -59.27
C VAL A 278 0.11 -41.73 -60.41
N ASN A 279 0.67 -42.94 -60.29
CA ASN A 279 0.65 -43.97 -61.34
C ASN A 279 1.14 -43.46 -62.71
N GLY A 280 2.12 -42.55 -62.72
CA GLY A 280 2.71 -41.97 -63.94
C GLY A 280 1.95 -40.79 -64.54
N LYS A 281 0.83 -40.38 -63.93
CA LYS A 281 0.02 -39.23 -64.33
C LYS A 281 0.34 -38.00 -63.48
N LEU A 282 0.38 -36.83 -64.10
CA LEU A 282 0.80 -35.58 -63.45
C LEU A 282 -0.41 -34.77 -62.97
N TYR A 283 -0.60 -34.72 -61.65
CA TYR A 283 -1.68 -33.95 -61.01
C TYR A 283 -1.16 -32.60 -60.55
N ILE A 284 -1.94 -31.54 -60.76
CA ILE A 284 -1.60 -30.15 -60.48
C ILE A 284 -2.80 -29.41 -59.86
N THR A 285 -2.54 -28.31 -59.14
CA THR A 285 -3.57 -27.42 -58.55
C THR A 285 -3.64 -26.10 -59.29
N ASP A 286 -4.80 -25.45 -59.30
CA ASP A 286 -4.90 -24.07 -59.79
C ASP A 286 -4.71 -23.08 -58.65
N ASN A 287 -3.73 -22.20 -58.75
CA ASN A 287 -3.47 -21.15 -57.76
C ASN A 287 -4.57 -20.09 -57.74
N GLU A 288 -5.32 -19.90 -58.83
CA GLU A 288 -6.49 -19.00 -58.86
C GLU A 288 -7.75 -19.69 -58.31
N ASN A 289 -7.83 -21.01 -58.47
CA ASN A 289 -9.01 -21.79 -58.11
C ASN A 289 -8.63 -23.04 -57.31
N LEU A 290 -8.28 -22.80 -56.05
CA LEU A 290 -7.79 -23.81 -55.09
C LEU A 290 -8.78 -24.95 -54.80
N TYR A 291 -10.01 -24.87 -55.29
CA TYR A 291 -11.04 -25.90 -55.17
C TYR A 291 -10.95 -26.97 -56.26
N TYR A 292 -10.12 -26.80 -57.29
CA TYR A 292 -10.03 -27.73 -58.40
C TYR A 292 -8.66 -28.42 -58.44
N ILE A 293 -8.68 -29.72 -58.73
CA ILE A 293 -7.48 -30.51 -59.04
C ILE A 293 -7.54 -30.91 -60.51
N TYR A 294 -6.43 -30.73 -61.21
CA TYR A 294 -6.32 -30.99 -62.64
C TYR A 294 -5.29 -32.06 -62.94
N LEU A 295 -5.46 -32.71 -64.08
CA LEU A 295 -4.54 -33.67 -64.68
C LEU A 295 -3.92 -33.02 -65.92
N LEU A 296 -2.58 -32.98 -65.97
CA LEU A 296 -1.80 -32.55 -67.13
C LEU A 296 -1.32 -33.80 -67.90
N GLU A 297 -1.88 -34.02 -69.09
CA GLU A 297 -1.55 -35.15 -69.96
C GLU A 297 -1.43 -34.64 -71.41
N ASP A 298 -0.29 -34.92 -72.08
CA ASP A 298 -0.01 -34.52 -73.47
C ASP A 298 -0.21 -33.01 -73.78
N GLY A 299 0.09 -32.14 -72.80
CA GLY A 299 -0.03 -30.68 -72.94
C GLY A 299 -1.45 -30.13 -72.73
N GLU A 300 -2.44 -30.97 -72.43
CA GLU A 300 -3.80 -30.55 -72.08
C GLU A 300 -4.04 -30.69 -70.57
N ILE A 301 -4.68 -29.66 -69.98
CA ILE A 301 -5.11 -29.66 -68.57
C ILE A 301 -6.59 -30.02 -68.50
N THR A 302 -6.94 -31.06 -67.75
CA THR A 302 -8.32 -31.51 -67.56
C THR A 302 -8.70 -31.55 -66.06
N PRO A 303 -9.85 -30.98 -65.65
CA PRO A 303 -10.28 -31.03 -64.25
C PRO A 303 -10.66 -32.46 -63.86
N VAL A 304 -10.08 -32.96 -62.78
CA VAL A 304 -10.30 -34.32 -62.27
C VAL A 304 -11.49 -34.34 -61.32
N PHE A 305 -11.53 -33.41 -60.35
CA PHE A 305 -12.67 -33.20 -59.46
C PHE A 305 -12.65 -31.80 -58.81
N GLU A 306 -13.81 -31.38 -58.29
CA GLU A 306 -14.06 -30.12 -57.59
C GLU A 306 -14.30 -30.40 -56.10
N LEU A 307 -13.67 -29.60 -55.23
CA LEU A 307 -13.88 -29.56 -53.80
C LEU A 307 -15.09 -28.66 -53.49
N ASP A 308 -16.02 -29.16 -52.68
CA ASP A 308 -17.13 -28.35 -52.14
C ASP A 308 -16.57 -27.21 -51.27
N GLU A 309 -17.16 -26.00 -51.32
CA GLU A 309 -16.74 -24.87 -50.47
C GLU A 309 -16.73 -25.26 -48.98
N ASP A 310 -17.64 -26.13 -48.55
CA ASP A 310 -17.72 -26.65 -47.18
C ASP A 310 -16.58 -27.64 -46.82
N LEU A 311 -15.84 -28.15 -47.82
CA LEU A 311 -14.66 -29.01 -47.65
C LEU A 311 -13.36 -28.22 -47.51
N GLY A 312 -13.36 -26.90 -47.70
CA GLY A 312 -12.14 -26.10 -47.72
C GLY A 312 -11.36 -26.21 -49.04
N TYR A 313 -10.24 -25.49 -49.13
CA TYR A 313 -9.41 -25.43 -50.34
C TYR A 313 -8.13 -26.26 -50.24
N THR A 314 -7.55 -26.61 -51.39
CA THR A 314 -6.31 -27.38 -51.49
C THR A 314 -5.13 -26.59 -50.97
N VAL A 315 -4.34 -27.22 -50.11
CA VAL A 315 -3.12 -26.67 -49.50
C VAL A 315 -1.87 -27.37 -50.01
N ALA A 316 -1.90 -28.69 -50.18
CA ALA A 316 -0.74 -29.44 -50.71
C ALA A 316 -1.16 -30.73 -51.40
N LEU A 317 -0.36 -31.17 -52.37
CA LEU A 317 -0.48 -32.49 -53.00
C LEU A 317 0.71 -33.39 -52.63
N ASP A 318 0.42 -34.67 -52.42
CA ASP A 318 1.41 -35.73 -52.31
C ASP A 318 0.85 -37.06 -52.84
N SER A 319 1.69 -38.09 -52.96
CA SER A 319 1.27 -39.44 -53.35
C SER A 319 1.51 -40.44 -52.23
N TYR A 320 0.65 -41.45 -52.14
CA TYR A 320 0.73 -42.49 -51.13
C TYR A 320 0.55 -43.88 -51.76
N ARG A 321 1.47 -44.81 -51.50
CA ARG A 321 1.33 -46.21 -51.87
C ARG A 321 1.06 -47.07 -50.64
N MET A 322 -0.16 -47.58 -50.52
CA MET A 322 -0.57 -48.40 -49.38
C MET A 322 0.20 -49.73 -49.34
N ASN A 323 0.60 -50.14 -48.13
CA ASN A 323 1.38 -51.35 -47.91
C ASN A 323 0.63 -52.60 -48.41
N GLY A 324 1.09 -53.19 -49.51
CA GLY A 324 0.44 -54.35 -50.17
C GLY A 324 -0.54 -54.02 -51.31
N SER A 325 -0.71 -52.75 -51.67
CA SER A 325 -1.37 -52.33 -52.92
C SER A 325 -0.35 -52.11 -54.05
N ASP A 326 -0.73 -52.46 -55.28
CA ASP A 326 0.04 -52.11 -56.48
C ASP A 326 -0.32 -50.71 -57.03
N THR A 327 -1.32 -50.03 -56.45
CA THR A 327 -1.81 -48.71 -56.89
C THR A 327 -1.37 -47.58 -55.96
N GLU A 328 -0.88 -46.49 -56.54
CA GLU A 328 -0.66 -45.21 -55.84
C GLU A 328 -1.98 -44.43 -55.75
N SER A 329 -2.17 -43.74 -54.64
CA SER A 329 -3.31 -42.85 -54.38
C SER A 329 -2.83 -41.40 -54.28
N LEU A 330 -3.64 -40.48 -54.77
CA LEU A 330 -3.40 -39.04 -54.62
C LEU A 330 -3.82 -38.62 -53.21
N VAL A 331 -2.93 -37.96 -52.48
CA VAL A 331 -3.25 -37.36 -51.17
C VAL A 331 -3.30 -35.85 -51.33
N VAL A 332 -4.44 -35.28 -50.92
CA VAL A 332 -4.74 -33.86 -50.99
C VAL A 332 -4.85 -33.34 -49.56
N CYS A 333 -3.91 -32.51 -49.16
CA CYS A 333 -3.99 -31.76 -47.92
C CYS A 333 -4.91 -30.55 -48.14
N LEU A 334 -5.93 -30.41 -47.31
CA LEU A 334 -6.90 -29.32 -47.29
C LEU A 334 -6.67 -28.47 -46.04
N GLN A 335 -7.13 -27.22 -46.03
CA GLN A 335 -7.03 -26.34 -44.85
C GLN A 335 -7.62 -26.97 -43.57
N ASN A 336 -8.63 -27.82 -43.72
CA ASN A 336 -9.41 -28.42 -42.64
C ASN A 336 -9.35 -29.97 -42.64
N GLY A 337 -8.46 -30.59 -43.41
CA GLY A 337 -8.54 -32.03 -43.63
C GLY A 337 -7.48 -32.62 -44.56
N ILE A 338 -7.54 -33.92 -44.74
CA ILE A 338 -6.78 -34.67 -45.74
C ILE A 338 -7.76 -35.56 -46.49
N LEU A 339 -7.58 -35.62 -47.79
CA LEU A 339 -8.42 -36.38 -48.71
C LEU A 339 -7.53 -37.32 -49.52
N THR A 340 -7.91 -38.59 -49.57
CA THR A 340 -7.24 -39.58 -50.43
C THR A 340 -8.13 -39.93 -51.61
N TYR A 341 -7.55 -39.92 -52.81
CA TYR A 341 -8.24 -40.18 -54.07
C TYR A 341 -7.56 -41.32 -54.83
N THR A 342 -8.33 -42.35 -55.16
CA THR A 342 -7.86 -43.59 -55.79
C THR A 342 -8.82 -44.01 -56.90
N ASP A 343 -8.31 -44.29 -58.10
CA ASP A 343 -9.08 -44.87 -59.23
C ASP A 343 -10.40 -44.17 -59.60
N GLY A 344 -10.53 -42.85 -59.42
CA GLY A 344 -11.74 -42.11 -59.81
C GLY A 344 -12.70 -41.78 -58.66
N GLU A 345 -12.44 -42.30 -57.46
CA GLU A 345 -13.28 -42.11 -56.29
C GLU A 345 -12.48 -41.59 -55.09
N ILE A 346 -13.13 -40.79 -54.24
CA ILE A 346 -12.59 -40.33 -52.96
C ILE A 346 -12.73 -41.49 -51.96
N ASP A 347 -11.61 -42.07 -51.53
CA ASP A 347 -11.58 -43.30 -50.73
C ASP A 347 -11.77 -43.01 -49.22
N VAL A 348 -11.12 -41.96 -48.69
CA VAL A 348 -11.19 -41.56 -47.27
C VAL A 348 -11.16 -40.03 -47.13
N LYS A 349 -12.04 -39.50 -46.28
CA LYS A 349 -12.05 -38.10 -45.81
C LYS A 349 -11.66 -38.06 -44.33
N ASP A 350 -10.44 -37.65 -44.03
CA ASP A 350 -9.98 -37.44 -42.66
C ASP A 350 -9.99 -35.93 -42.37
N THR A 351 -10.94 -35.48 -41.56
CA THR A 351 -11.08 -34.04 -41.19
C THR A 351 -10.17 -33.72 -40.00
N VAL A 352 -9.47 -32.57 -40.07
CA VAL A 352 -8.32 -32.21 -39.23
C VAL A 352 -8.69 -31.24 -38.11
N ILE A 353 -8.22 -31.60 -36.91
CA ILE A 353 -7.58 -30.81 -35.84
C ILE A 353 -8.15 -29.40 -35.56
N THR A 354 -8.97 -29.30 -34.50
CA THR A 354 -9.34 -28.02 -33.88
C THR A 354 -8.48 -27.72 -32.65
N PHE A 355 -7.98 -26.48 -32.57
CA PHE A 355 -7.37 -25.90 -31.37
C PHE A 355 -8.43 -25.09 -30.61
N GLU A 356 -8.66 -25.35 -29.31
CA GLU A 356 -9.57 -24.54 -28.47
C GLU A 356 -8.80 -23.51 -27.62
N PRO A 357 -8.86 -22.19 -27.92
CA PRO A 357 -8.22 -21.17 -27.09
C PRO A 357 -9.12 -20.67 -25.94
N THR A 358 -10.35 -21.17 -25.82
CA THR A 358 -11.43 -20.45 -25.12
C THR A 358 -11.47 -20.64 -23.60
N PHE A 359 -10.98 -21.76 -23.06
CA PHE A 359 -11.08 -22.02 -21.61
C PHE A 359 -10.13 -21.17 -20.75
N LEU A 360 -8.89 -20.94 -21.22
CA LEU A 360 -7.86 -20.24 -20.45
C LEU A 360 -8.13 -18.74 -20.31
N MET A 361 -8.66 -18.09 -21.34
CA MET A 361 -9.02 -16.68 -21.28
C MET A 361 -10.20 -16.43 -20.33
N HIS A 362 -11.22 -17.31 -20.35
CA HIS A 362 -12.33 -17.23 -19.41
C HIS A 362 -11.90 -17.50 -17.95
N LEU A 363 -10.92 -18.38 -17.73
CA LEU A 363 -10.33 -18.62 -16.42
C LEU A 363 -9.54 -17.41 -15.91
N PHE A 364 -8.77 -16.75 -16.79
CA PHE A 364 -7.99 -15.56 -16.43
C PHE A 364 -8.89 -14.38 -16.04
N LEU A 365 -9.95 -14.12 -16.80
CA LEU A 365 -10.95 -13.09 -16.49
C LEU A 365 -11.70 -13.41 -15.19
N ALA A 366 -12.00 -14.68 -14.89
CA ALA A 366 -12.59 -15.07 -13.62
C ALA A 366 -11.65 -14.82 -12.44
N LEU A 367 -10.35 -15.10 -12.60
CA LEU A 367 -9.32 -14.86 -11.58
C LEU A 367 -9.12 -13.38 -11.30
N GLU A 368 -9.11 -12.52 -12.32
CA GLU A 368 -8.98 -11.07 -12.18
C GLU A 368 -10.15 -10.47 -11.37
N ASN A 369 -11.38 -10.91 -11.68
CA ASN A 369 -12.58 -10.49 -10.97
C ASN A 369 -12.59 -10.96 -9.50
N ILE A 370 -12.11 -12.17 -9.22
CA ILE A 370 -11.97 -12.69 -7.85
C ILE A 370 -10.90 -11.90 -7.08
N LEU A 371 -9.75 -11.60 -7.70
CA LEU A 371 -8.67 -10.82 -7.09
C LEU A 371 -9.15 -9.40 -6.73
N LEU A 372 -9.90 -8.75 -7.63
CA LEU A 372 -10.50 -7.44 -7.38
C LEU A 372 -11.48 -7.49 -6.21
N PHE A 373 -12.33 -8.52 -6.13
CA PHE A 373 -13.29 -8.69 -5.05
C PHE A 373 -12.61 -8.94 -3.69
N VAL A 374 -11.52 -9.72 -3.68
CA VAL A 374 -10.68 -9.96 -2.49
C VAL A 374 -9.98 -8.67 -2.06
N LEU A 375 -9.44 -7.87 -2.99
CA LEU A 375 -8.82 -6.58 -2.69
C LEU A 375 -9.82 -5.62 -2.04
N ILE A 376 -11.03 -5.52 -2.60
CA ILE A 376 -12.12 -4.71 -2.05
C ILE A 376 -12.53 -5.21 -0.65
N ALA A 377 -12.65 -6.52 -0.45
CA ALA A 377 -12.96 -7.10 0.85
C ALA A 377 -11.86 -6.85 1.90
N ILE A 378 -10.59 -6.87 1.49
CA ILE A 378 -9.42 -6.53 2.32
C ILE A 378 -9.45 -5.05 2.73
N VAL A 379 -9.67 -4.15 1.77
CA VAL A 379 -9.82 -2.71 2.02
C VAL A 379 -10.95 -2.46 3.03
N ILE A 380 -12.12 -3.07 2.82
CA ILE A 380 -13.29 -2.91 3.72
C ILE A 380 -13.02 -3.47 5.12
N ASN A 381 -12.45 -4.67 5.24
CA ASN A 381 -12.16 -5.30 6.55
C ASN A 381 -11.11 -4.49 7.34
N LEU A 382 -10.13 -3.90 6.65
CA LEU A 382 -9.05 -3.13 7.28
C LEU A 382 -9.47 -1.72 7.68
N ILE A 383 -10.37 -1.06 6.93
CA ILE A 383 -11.00 0.21 7.32
C ILE A 383 -11.75 0.06 8.66
N VAL A 384 -12.38 -1.09 8.86
CA VAL A 384 -13.20 -1.41 10.04
C VAL A 384 -12.37 -1.75 11.30
N ARG A 385 -11.10 -2.14 11.17
CA ARG A 385 -10.23 -2.44 12.32
C ARG A 385 -9.49 -1.18 12.82
N LYS A 386 -9.20 -1.12 14.13
CA LYS A 386 -8.34 -0.10 14.74
C LYS A 386 -6.87 -0.35 14.38
N LYS A 387 -6.49 -0.10 13.13
CA LYS A 387 -5.09 -0.04 12.67
C LYS A 387 -4.64 1.43 12.56
N THR A 388 -3.32 1.65 12.53
CA THR A 388 -2.71 2.99 12.52
C THR A 388 -3.17 3.83 11.33
N LEU A 389 -3.23 5.15 11.51
CA LEU A 389 -3.67 6.10 10.48
C LEU A 389 -2.85 5.96 9.18
N LEU A 390 -1.56 5.63 9.31
CA LEU A 390 -0.61 5.38 8.21
C LEU A 390 -1.08 4.24 7.29
N TYR A 391 -1.53 3.14 7.90
CA TYR A 391 -2.02 1.98 7.17
C TYR A 391 -3.32 2.29 6.41
N LYS A 392 -4.17 3.16 6.96
CA LYS A 392 -5.41 3.58 6.29
C LYS A 392 -5.15 4.50 5.10
N HIS A 393 -4.18 5.42 5.21
CA HIS A 393 -3.82 6.30 4.10
C HIS A 393 -3.18 5.53 2.94
N LEU A 394 -2.24 4.62 3.22
CA LEU A 394 -1.64 3.78 2.19
C LEU A 394 -2.69 2.96 1.44
N ILE A 395 -3.65 2.37 2.14
CA ILE A 395 -4.69 1.54 1.51
C ILE A 395 -5.67 2.33 0.65
N ILE A 396 -5.94 3.60 0.98
CA ILE A 396 -6.87 4.43 0.19
C ILE A 396 -6.15 5.08 -1.00
N ILE A 397 -4.94 5.60 -0.77
CA ILE A 397 -4.23 6.40 -1.76
C ILE A 397 -3.50 5.52 -2.77
N LEU A 398 -2.91 4.39 -2.35
CA LEU A 398 -2.13 3.53 -3.23
C LEU A 398 -2.95 2.96 -4.41
N PRO A 399 -4.17 2.43 -4.23
CA PRO A 399 -4.98 1.97 -5.36
C PRO A 399 -5.37 3.10 -6.32
N VAL A 400 -5.66 4.29 -5.80
CA VAL A 400 -5.99 5.46 -6.64
C VAL A 400 -4.78 5.88 -7.47
N ILE A 401 -3.59 5.88 -6.87
CA ILE A 401 -2.34 6.15 -7.58
C ILE A 401 -2.11 5.08 -8.64
N ILE A 402 -2.26 3.79 -8.32
CA ILE A 402 -2.09 2.70 -9.28
C ILE A 402 -3.04 2.89 -10.47
N VAL A 403 -4.33 3.16 -10.23
CA VAL A 403 -5.31 3.39 -11.31
C VAL A 403 -4.94 4.60 -12.15
N LEU A 404 -4.55 5.73 -11.53
CA LEU A 404 -4.11 6.93 -12.25
C LEU A 404 -2.85 6.66 -13.07
N THR A 405 -1.87 5.95 -12.51
CA THR A 405 -0.65 5.58 -13.20
C THR A 405 -0.95 4.68 -14.40
N VAL A 406 -1.83 3.67 -14.24
CA VAL A 406 -2.27 2.82 -15.35
C VAL A 406 -2.96 3.64 -16.45
N LEU A 407 -3.87 4.55 -16.10
CA LEU A 407 -4.55 5.41 -17.07
C LEU A 407 -3.57 6.32 -17.84
N VAL A 408 -2.62 6.94 -17.13
CA VAL A 408 -1.60 7.80 -17.74
C VAL A 408 -0.64 6.98 -18.61
N SER A 409 -0.21 5.79 -18.15
CA SER A 409 0.62 4.87 -18.91
C SER A 409 -0.07 4.41 -20.18
N ASN A 410 -1.36 4.06 -20.11
CA ASN A 410 -2.15 3.66 -21.28
C ASN A 410 -2.29 4.80 -22.30
N TYR A 411 -2.58 6.01 -21.83
CA TYR A 411 -2.63 7.19 -22.69
C TYR A 411 -1.27 7.52 -23.32
N ALA A 412 -0.19 7.45 -22.54
CA ALA A 412 1.16 7.70 -23.01
C ALA A 412 1.60 6.65 -24.05
N TYR A 413 1.26 5.38 -23.81
CA TYR A 413 1.51 4.30 -24.76
C TYR A 413 0.78 4.55 -26.08
N GLY A 414 -0.53 4.78 -26.06
CA GLY A 414 -1.31 5.05 -27.27
C GLY A 414 -0.82 6.29 -28.02
N TYR A 415 -0.46 7.36 -27.32
CA TYR A 415 0.10 8.57 -27.94
C TYR A 415 1.46 8.31 -28.62
N LEU A 416 2.35 7.55 -27.97
CA LEU A 416 3.65 7.22 -28.53
C LEU A 416 3.52 6.27 -29.72
N GLU A 417 2.59 5.32 -29.66
CA GLU A 417 2.24 4.41 -30.74
C GLU A 417 1.74 5.18 -31.97
N ASP A 418 0.78 6.10 -31.80
CA ASP A 418 0.27 6.95 -32.88
C ASP A 418 1.38 7.80 -33.52
N GLN A 419 2.26 8.38 -32.69
CA GLN A 419 3.40 9.18 -33.14
C GLN A 419 4.39 8.34 -33.96
N MET A 420 4.69 7.12 -33.51
CA MET A 420 5.58 6.20 -34.22
C MET A 420 4.99 5.76 -35.55
N ARG A 421 3.73 5.32 -35.56
CA ARG A 421 3.02 4.95 -36.78
C ARG A 421 3.02 6.10 -37.79
N ALA A 422 2.68 7.31 -37.34
CA ALA A 422 2.68 8.49 -38.20
C ALA A 422 4.09 8.89 -38.70
N ARG A 423 5.16 8.51 -37.99
CA ARG A 423 6.54 8.72 -38.41
C ARG A 423 6.95 7.68 -39.45
N THR A 424 6.71 6.40 -39.19
CA THR A 424 7.00 5.30 -40.12
C THR A 424 6.28 5.48 -41.44
N ASN A 425 4.98 5.83 -41.42
CA ASN A 425 4.22 6.11 -42.64
C ASN A 425 4.83 7.25 -43.46
N ARG A 426 5.35 8.30 -42.80
CA ARG A 426 6.02 9.44 -43.47
C ARG A 426 7.37 9.04 -44.07
N GLU A 427 8.16 8.26 -43.33
CA GLU A 427 9.46 7.76 -43.80
C GLU A 427 9.26 6.84 -45.01
N LEU A 428 8.34 5.87 -44.94
CA LEU A 428 7.99 4.98 -46.06
C LEU A 428 7.46 5.73 -47.28
N SER A 429 6.59 6.72 -47.08
CA SER A 429 6.08 7.53 -48.20
C SER A 429 7.19 8.28 -48.92
N MET A 430 8.15 8.85 -48.18
CA MET A 430 9.30 9.52 -48.78
C MET A 430 10.18 8.55 -49.58
N VAL A 431 10.44 7.35 -49.05
CA VAL A 431 11.22 6.32 -49.75
C VAL A 431 10.49 5.87 -51.03
N CYS A 432 9.19 5.58 -50.93
CA CYS A 432 8.37 5.17 -52.06
C CYS A 432 8.33 6.23 -53.18
N ASP A 433 8.14 7.50 -52.83
CA ASP A 433 8.10 8.58 -53.81
C ASP A 433 9.45 8.87 -54.44
N LEU A 434 10.56 8.70 -53.69
CA LEU A 434 11.91 8.81 -54.25
C LEU A 434 12.20 7.68 -55.24
N ALA A 435 11.92 6.43 -54.85
CA ALA A 435 12.18 5.25 -55.65
C ALA A 435 11.31 5.18 -56.92
N LYS A 436 10.07 5.68 -56.86
CA LYS A 436 9.17 5.79 -58.02
C LYS A 436 9.82 6.49 -59.22
N ASN A 437 10.65 7.51 -58.98
CA ASN A 437 11.28 8.28 -60.07
C ASN A 437 12.24 7.43 -60.91
N GLU A 438 12.80 6.34 -60.37
CA GLU A 438 13.68 5.43 -61.12
C GLU A 438 12.93 4.52 -62.11
N PHE A 439 11.60 4.45 -61.97
CA PHE A 439 10.71 3.64 -62.81
C PHE A 439 9.80 4.48 -63.71
N GLU A 440 9.90 5.81 -63.68
CA GLU A 440 9.19 6.66 -64.64
C GLU A 440 9.65 6.33 -66.08
N ASP A 441 8.69 6.17 -66.99
CA ASP A 441 8.91 5.84 -68.40
C ASP A 441 9.60 4.47 -68.65
N TYR A 442 9.52 3.52 -67.71
CA TYR A 442 9.87 2.11 -67.95
C TYR A 442 8.79 1.42 -68.80
N ASP A 443 9.18 0.43 -69.60
CA ASP A 443 8.26 -0.35 -70.45
C ASP A 443 7.92 -1.68 -69.78
N PHE A 444 6.73 -1.79 -69.21
CA PHE A 444 6.32 -2.97 -68.44
C PHE A 444 5.67 -4.07 -69.28
N ASN A 445 5.41 -3.83 -70.57
CA ASN A 445 4.65 -4.77 -71.42
C ASN A 445 5.32 -6.14 -71.57
N ASP A 446 6.67 -6.17 -71.60
CA ASP A 446 7.43 -7.40 -71.76
C ASP A 446 7.35 -8.33 -70.52
N LEU A 447 6.90 -7.82 -69.37
CA LEU A 447 6.71 -8.59 -68.13
C LEU A 447 5.29 -9.14 -68.00
N MET A 448 4.34 -8.54 -68.72
CA MET A 448 2.93 -8.95 -68.71
C MET A 448 2.66 -10.08 -69.70
N THR A 449 3.62 -10.39 -70.58
CA THR A 449 3.50 -11.48 -71.56
C THR A 449 4.63 -12.46 -71.36
N ALA A 450 4.30 -13.72 -71.04
CA ALA A 450 5.27 -14.80 -70.94
C ALA A 450 5.77 -15.13 -72.35
N ASN A 451 7.01 -14.76 -72.65
CA ASN A 451 7.61 -14.96 -73.97
C ASN A 451 9.12 -15.16 -73.89
N GLU A 452 9.72 -15.57 -75.00
CA GLU A 452 11.17 -15.81 -75.17
C GLU A 452 12.05 -14.56 -74.95
N ASN A 453 11.56 -13.41 -74.48
CA ASN A 453 12.39 -12.25 -74.14
C ASN A 453 12.13 -11.74 -72.71
N THR A 454 11.18 -12.32 -71.98
CA THR A 454 10.76 -11.88 -70.64
C THR A 454 11.91 -11.96 -69.63
N GLY A 455 12.82 -12.93 -69.78
CA GLY A 455 13.98 -13.11 -68.89
C GLY A 455 14.89 -11.88 -68.81
N LYS A 456 15.07 -11.16 -69.93
CA LYS A 456 15.87 -9.94 -69.98
C LYS A 456 15.23 -8.77 -69.24
N SER A 457 13.94 -8.53 -69.46
CA SER A 457 13.20 -7.44 -68.81
C SER A 457 13.13 -7.64 -67.29
N TYR A 458 13.01 -8.89 -66.85
CA TYR A 458 13.06 -9.25 -65.43
C TYR A 458 14.42 -8.94 -64.80
N LYS A 459 15.51 -9.31 -65.48
CA LYS A 459 16.88 -9.00 -65.05
C LYS A 459 17.12 -7.49 -64.92
N ASP A 460 16.62 -6.69 -65.87
CA ASP A 460 16.76 -5.23 -65.86
C ASP A 460 16.04 -4.57 -64.67
N ILE A 461 14.82 -5.01 -64.31
CA ILE A 461 14.12 -4.51 -63.11
C ILE A 461 14.84 -4.92 -61.84
N ARG A 462 15.30 -6.17 -61.77
CA ARG A 462 16.05 -6.65 -60.61
C ARG A 462 17.32 -5.85 -60.39
N ASP A 463 18.07 -5.53 -61.45
CA ASP A 463 19.26 -4.67 -61.35
C ASP A 463 18.91 -3.26 -60.84
N LYS A 464 17.74 -2.71 -61.20
CA LYS A 464 17.24 -1.44 -60.63
C LYS A 464 16.87 -1.55 -59.15
N PHE A 465 16.18 -2.61 -58.74
CA PHE A 465 15.91 -2.87 -57.32
C PHE A 465 17.21 -3.04 -56.53
N ASN A 466 18.17 -3.78 -57.07
CA ASN A 466 19.50 -3.92 -56.49
C ASN A 466 20.21 -2.57 -56.37
N GLN A 467 20.08 -1.65 -57.34
CA GLN A 467 20.65 -0.30 -57.25
C GLN A 467 19.95 0.57 -56.20
N LEU A 468 18.62 0.48 -56.09
CA LEU A 468 17.83 1.17 -55.07
C LEU A 468 18.14 0.67 -53.67
N SER A 469 18.36 -0.64 -53.53
CA SER A 469 18.73 -1.27 -52.27
C SER A 469 20.22 -1.00 -51.95
N SER A 470 21.14 -1.10 -52.91
CA SER A 470 22.59 -0.92 -52.71
C SER A 470 23.10 0.54 -52.77
N GLY A 471 22.24 1.52 -53.05
CA GLY A 471 22.59 2.88 -53.43
C GLY A 471 23.30 3.76 -52.37
N THR A 472 24.51 4.20 -52.72
CA THR A 472 25.30 5.36 -52.25
C THR A 472 24.78 6.18 -51.06
N GLY A 473 25.32 5.94 -49.85
CA GLY A 473 25.42 6.96 -48.79
C GLY A 473 24.50 6.83 -47.57
N GLY A 474 23.64 5.83 -47.50
CA GLY A 474 22.85 5.51 -46.31
C GLY A 474 22.23 4.12 -46.40
N ASN A 475 22.37 3.32 -45.34
CA ASN A 475 21.84 1.96 -45.24
C ASN A 475 20.31 1.91 -45.40
N TRP A 476 19.76 1.76 -46.61
CA TRP A 476 18.31 1.57 -46.82
C TRP A 476 17.92 0.09 -47.05
N SER A 477 18.87 -0.76 -47.42
CA SER A 477 18.60 -2.03 -48.11
C SER A 477 18.02 -3.19 -47.29
N SER A 478 18.21 -3.22 -45.97
CA SER A 478 17.71 -4.33 -45.14
C SER A 478 16.33 -4.07 -44.55
N GLU A 479 15.88 -2.81 -44.53
CA GLU A 479 14.65 -2.42 -43.84
C GLU A 479 13.43 -2.37 -44.78
N TYR A 480 13.64 -2.17 -46.09
CA TYR A 480 12.55 -2.00 -47.08
C TYR A 480 12.57 -3.11 -48.15
N VAL A 481 11.38 -3.46 -48.66
CA VAL A 481 11.13 -4.33 -49.81
C VAL A 481 10.42 -3.52 -50.87
N PHE A 482 10.86 -3.65 -52.11
CA PHE A 482 10.33 -2.93 -53.27
C PHE A 482 9.60 -3.90 -54.19
N THR A 483 8.33 -3.61 -54.47
CA THR A 483 7.49 -4.46 -55.32
C THR A 483 6.76 -3.60 -56.35
N ILE A 484 6.72 -4.05 -57.61
CA ILE A 484 5.95 -3.44 -58.68
C ILE A 484 4.67 -4.23 -58.88
N VAL A 485 3.57 -3.50 -58.82
CA VAL A 485 2.23 -4.06 -58.79
C VAL A 485 1.42 -3.47 -59.93
N TYR A 486 0.74 -4.32 -60.69
CA TYR A 486 -0.14 -3.93 -61.79
C TYR A 486 -1.59 -4.21 -61.44
N ARG A 487 -2.48 -3.25 -61.71
CA ARG A 487 -3.92 -3.46 -61.54
C ARG A 487 -4.56 -3.93 -62.84
N ALA A 488 -4.94 -5.21 -62.89
CA ALA A 488 -5.61 -5.83 -64.03
C ALA A 488 -7.09 -5.43 -64.13
N SER A 489 -7.83 -5.50 -63.02
CA SER A 489 -9.26 -5.18 -62.96
C SER A 489 -9.64 -4.37 -61.71
N ASP A 490 -10.93 -4.16 -61.47
CA ASP A 490 -11.37 -3.59 -60.19
C ASP A 490 -11.21 -4.58 -59.02
N ASP A 491 -11.06 -5.87 -59.32
CA ASP A 491 -11.04 -6.96 -58.35
C ASP A 491 -9.68 -7.69 -58.26
N TYR A 492 -8.77 -7.48 -59.22
CA TYR A 492 -7.48 -8.17 -59.30
C TYR A 492 -6.28 -7.22 -59.44
N ILE A 493 -5.23 -7.53 -58.67
CA ILE A 493 -3.88 -7.00 -58.82
C ILE A 493 -2.93 -8.16 -59.13
N LEU A 494 -1.91 -7.86 -59.92
CA LEU A 494 -0.83 -8.74 -60.30
C LEU A 494 0.48 -8.18 -59.75
N GLU A 495 1.24 -9.01 -59.02
CA GLU A 495 2.62 -8.68 -58.69
C GLU A 495 3.53 -8.99 -59.89
N VAL A 496 4.19 -7.95 -60.41
CA VAL A 496 4.96 -7.99 -61.65
C VAL A 496 6.46 -8.10 -61.38
N ALA A 497 6.94 -7.62 -60.24
CA ALA A 497 8.31 -7.84 -59.82
C ALA A 497 8.48 -7.51 -58.34
N SER A 498 9.37 -8.20 -57.64
CA SER A 498 9.79 -7.83 -56.29
C SER A 498 11.30 -7.98 -56.14
N ASP A 499 11.89 -7.24 -55.20
CA ASP A 499 13.31 -7.30 -54.91
C ASP A 499 13.73 -8.48 -54.01
N ASP A 500 12.77 -9.12 -53.34
CA ASP A 500 12.97 -10.25 -52.43
C ASP A 500 12.62 -11.63 -53.03
N TYR A 501 12.15 -11.70 -54.28
CA TYR A 501 11.76 -12.94 -54.97
C TYR A 501 12.38 -13.10 -56.36
N TYR A 502 12.53 -14.35 -56.81
CA TYR A 502 13.04 -14.72 -58.15
C TYR A 502 11.98 -15.31 -59.09
N TYR A 503 10.70 -15.02 -58.87
CA TYR A 503 9.60 -15.60 -59.66
C TYR A 503 9.42 -14.99 -61.05
N MET A 504 8.88 -15.79 -61.98
CA MET A 504 8.13 -15.27 -63.13
C MET A 504 7.00 -14.37 -62.59
N PRO A 505 6.77 -13.19 -63.18
CA PRO A 505 5.70 -12.32 -62.71
C PRO A 505 4.34 -13.00 -62.80
N LEU A 506 3.39 -12.47 -62.00
CA LEU A 506 1.93 -12.69 -62.05
C LEU A 506 1.37 -13.65 -60.98
N GLN A 507 1.78 -13.46 -59.72
CA GLN A 507 0.89 -13.89 -58.64
C GLN A 507 -0.35 -12.98 -58.62
N VAL A 508 -1.52 -13.59 -58.78
CA VAL A 508 -2.83 -12.92 -58.78
C VAL A 508 -3.33 -12.82 -57.35
N PHE A 509 -3.82 -11.65 -56.96
CA PHE A 509 -4.41 -11.44 -55.65
C PHE A 509 -5.85 -10.91 -55.72
N SER A 510 -6.68 -11.25 -54.73
CA SER A 510 -8.13 -11.00 -54.70
C SER A 510 -8.57 -9.70 -54.00
N TYR A 511 -9.87 -9.39 -54.16
CA TYR A 511 -10.60 -8.14 -53.86
C TYR A 511 -10.41 -7.48 -52.48
N ASP A 512 -10.18 -8.24 -51.41
CA ASP A 512 -10.18 -7.70 -50.02
C ASP A 512 -9.00 -6.77 -49.71
N MET A 513 -7.96 -6.76 -50.55
CA MET A 513 -6.83 -5.83 -50.44
C MET A 513 -7.15 -4.36 -50.79
N PHE A 514 -8.35 -4.06 -51.32
CA PHE A 514 -8.50 -2.94 -52.25
C PHE A 514 -9.47 -1.81 -51.93
N THR A 515 -10.33 -1.89 -50.90
CA THR A 515 -11.33 -0.83 -50.66
C THR A 515 -10.75 0.59 -50.50
N ASP A 516 -9.44 0.67 -50.29
CA ASP A 516 -8.65 1.83 -49.91
C ASP A 516 -7.91 2.51 -51.09
N LEU A 517 -7.60 1.80 -52.20
CA LEU A 517 -6.95 2.36 -53.40
C LEU A 517 -7.92 3.13 -54.33
N GLN A 518 -9.23 3.05 -54.09
CA GLN A 518 -10.27 3.63 -54.96
C GLN A 518 -10.36 5.18 -54.97
N GLY A 519 -9.57 5.89 -54.14
CA GLY A 519 -9.70 7.35 -53.98
C GLY A 519 -8.41 8.16 -53.89
N ALA A 520 -7.24 7.58 -54.14
CA ALA A 520 -5.97 8.21 -53.81
C ALA A 520 -5.32 9.01 -54.96
N GLY A 521 -4.70 10.15 -54.61
CA GLY A 521 -3.83 10.92 -55.51
C GLY A 521 -2.43 10.30 -55.65
N GLU A 522 -1.41 11.12 -55.97
CA GLU A 522 -0.05 10.68 -56.37
C GLU A 522 0.73 9.82 -55.33
N ALA A 523 0.30 9.76 -54.07
CA ALA A 523 0.85 8.88 -53.02
C ALA A 523 -0.26 8.44 -52.05
N TYR A 524 -0.36 7.14 -51.78
CA TYR A 524 -1.36 6.54 -50.90
C TYR A 524 -0.70 5.68 -49.82
N VAL A 525 -1.05 5.94 -48.57
CA VAL A 525 -0.68 5.08 -47.44
C VAL A 525 -1.88 4.19 -47.16
N SER A 526 -1.79 2.93 -47.54
CA SER A 526 -2.79 1.93 -47.14
C SER A 526 -2.54 1.59 -45.69
N ASP A 527 -3.53 1.85 -44.83
CA ASP A 527 -3.52 1.39 -43.44
C ASP A 527 -3.93 -0.09 -43.33
N THR A 528 -3.98 -0.79 -44.46
CA THR A 528 -4.22 -2.23 -44.58
C THR A 528 -3.09 -2.99 -43.91
N ILE A 529 -3.16 -3.05 -42.58
CA ILE A 529 -2.74 -4.19 -41.80
C ILE A 529 -3.69 -5.31 -42.24
N MET A 530 -3.37 -5.98 -43.35
CA MET A 530 -3.88 -7.32 -43.57
C MET A 530 -2.80 -8.27 -43.08
N SER A 531 -3.17 -9.01 -42.03
CA SER A 531 -2.82 -10.42 -41.92
C SER A 531 -3.03 -11.08 -43.29
N PHE A 532 -2.02 -11.10 -44.14
CA PHE A 532 -1.88 -11.99 -45.30
C PHE A 532 -0.45 -11.82 -45.87
N PHE A 533 0.52 -12.19 -45.04
CA PHE A 533 1.34 -13.36 -45.36
C PHE A 533 1.03 -14.34 -44.23
N GLU A 534 -0.13 -15.01 -44.31
CA GLU A 534 -0.19 -16.39 -43.82
C GLU A 534 0.70 -17.16 -44.80
N ASP A 535 1.99 -17.15 -44.50
CA ASP A 535 2.97 -18.19 -44.80
C ASP A 535 4.33 -17.76 -44.24
N ASN A 536 4.77 -18.54 -43.25
CA ASN A 536 6.15 -18.78 -42.83
C ASN A 536 7.10 -17.67 -42.36
N THR A 537 6.73 -16.40 -42.27
CA THR A 537 7.57 -15.43 -41.54
C THR A 537 6.77 -14.42 -40.74
N LEU A 538 7.21 -14.18 -39.50
CA LEU A 538 6.74 -13.22 -38.50
C LEU A 538 6.81 -11.74 -38.97
N SER A 539 6.28 -11.40 -40.14
CA SER A 539 6.31 -10.03 -40.67
C SER A 539 4.92 -9.59 -41.16
N SER A 540 4.10 -9.03 -40.26
CA SER A 540 3.13 -8.05 -40.76
C SER A 540 3.94 -6.91 -41.37
N ARG A 541 3.71 -6.54 -42.62
CA ARG A 541 4.48 -5.47 -43.27
C ARG A 541 3.66 -4.18 -43.26
N ILE A 542 4.33 -3.03 -43.11
CA ILE A 542 3.71 -1.74 -43.38
C ILE A 542 4.10 -1.32 -44.78
N SER A 543 3.11 -1.09 -45.63
CA SER A 543 3.29 -0.84 -47.06
C SER A 543 2.75 0.53 -47.49
N VAL A 544 3.48 1.19 -48.38
CA VAL A 544 3.05 2.44 -49.02
C VAL A 544 3.07 2.27 -50.53
N PHE A 545 2.08 2.84 -51.21
CA PHE A 545 1.91 2.73 -52.65
C PHE A 545 2.07 4.10 -53.33
N SER A 546 2.79 4.13 -54.46
CA SER A 546 2.89 5.30 -55.32
C SER A 546 2.72 4.91 -56.78
N GLN A 547 1.83 5.58 -57.50
CA GLN A 547 1.52 5.24 -58.89
C GLN A 547 2.69 5.57 -59.82
N ILE A 548 3.12 4.62 -60.64
CA ILE A 548 4.18 4.78 -61.65
C ILE A 548 3.55 5.17 -63.00
N LYS A 549 4.20 6.07 -63.74
CA LYS A 549 3.82 6.38 -65.13
C LYS A 549 4.62 5.49 -66.08
N ASP A 550 3.92 4.52 -66.68
CA ASP A 550 4.45 3.63 -67.72
C ASP A 550 4.68 4.38 -69.04
N LYS A 551 5.75 4.01 -69.76
CA LYS A 551 6.19 4.60 -71.03
C LYS A 551 5.12 4.59 -72.12
N ASN A 552 4.38 3.49 -72.19
CA ASN A 552 3.34 3.28 -73.21
C ASN A 552 1.97 3.76 -72.71
N ASN A 553 1.88 4.19 -71.45
CA ASN A 553 0.66 4.61 -70.77
C ASN A 553 -0.46 3.55 -70.88
N THR A 554 -0.04 2.28 -70.88
CA THR A 554 -0.88 1.11 -71.19
C THR A 554 -1.51 0.47 -69.96
N GLY A 555 -1.08 0.84 -68.75
CA GLY A 555 -1.48 0.19 -67.51
C GLY A 555 -1.50 1.07 -66.26
N ARG A 556 -2.10 0.55 -65.18
CA ARG A 556 -2.08 1.16 -63.84
C ARG A 556 -1.03 0.45 -62.98
N TYR A 557 0.23 0.87 -63.08
CA TYR A 557 1.34 0.33 -62.31
C TYR A 557 1.57 1.15 -61.03
N TYR A 558 1.95 0.48 -59.96
CA TYR A 558 2.23 1.06 -58.64
C TYR A 558 3.54 0.49 -58.09
N LEU A 559 4.36 1.34 -57.50
CA LEU A 559 5.47 0.93 -56.64
C LEU A 559 4.91 0.76 -55.23
N MET A 560 5.14 -0.40 -54.64
CA MET A 560 4.90 -0.69 -53.23
C MET A 560 6.25 -0.73 -52.51
N VAL A 561 6.35 0.00 -51.39
CA VAL A 561 7.48 -0.11 -50.46
C VAL A 561 6.99 -0.61 -49.12
N SER A 562 7.54 -1.73 -48.67
CA SER A 562 7.13 -2.46 -47.47
C SER A 562 8.26 -2.55 -46.45
N THR A 563 7.97 -2.45 -45.15
CA THR A 563 8.97 -2.69 -44.07
C THR A 563 8.45 -3.68 -43.03
N ASP A 564 9.37 -4.38 -42.36
CA ASP A 564 9.07 -5.40 -41.37
C ASP A 564 8.52 -4.79 -40.06
N SER A 565 7.34 -5.24 -39.63
CA SER A 565 6.77 -4.87 -38.33
C SER A 565 7.56 -5.39 -37.14
N ALA A 566 8.42 -6.41 -37.27
CA ALA A 566 9.23 -6.92 -36.17
C ALA A 566 10.08 -5.81 -35.52
N THR A 567 10.56 -4.87 -36.33
CA THR A 567 11.26 -3.66 -35.83
C THR A 567 10.33 -2.74 -35.03
N LEU A 568 9.07 -2.60 -35.43
CA LEU A 568 8.05 -1.87 -34.69
C LEU A 568 7.60 -2.60 -33.43
N TYR A 569 7.46 -3.93 -33.45
CA TYR A 569 7.14 -4.72 -32.27
C TYR A 569 8.26 -4.62 -31.24
N THR A 570 9.53 -4.79 -31.65
CA THR A 570 10.69 -4.62 -30.78
C THR A 570 10.76 -3.20 -30.20
N GLN A 571 10.44 -2.18 -31.00
CA GLN A 571 10.34 -0.80 -30.50
C GLN A 571 9.16 -0.61 -29.54
N ARG A 572 7.99 -1.21 -29.81
CA ARG A 572 6.81 -1.19 -28.94
C ARG A 572 7.10 -1.87 -27.60
N GLU A 573 7.81 -3.00 -27.60
CA GLU A 573 8.25 -3.68 -26.38
C GLU A 573 9.18 -2.81 -25.56
N ASN A 574 10.16 -2.17 -26.20
CA ASN A 574 11.08 -1.25 -25.52
C ASN A 574 10.36 -0.03 -24.93
N ILE A 575 9.38 0.52 -25.63
CA ILE A 575 8.52 1.60 -25.12
C ILE A 575 7.67 1.10 -23.96
N LEU A 576 7.03 -0.06 -24.11
CA LEU A 576 6.19 -0.65 -23.07
C LEU A 576 7.02 -0.88 -21.80
N ALA A 577 8.20 -1.48 -21.92
CA ALA A 577 9.16 -1.66 -20.84
C ALA A 577 9.54 -0.32 -20.20
N SER A 578 9.80 0.72 -21.01
CA SER A 578 10.13 2.07 -20.52
C SER A 578 8.96 2.74 -19.80
N VAL A 579 7.74 2.63 -20.33
CA VAL A 579 6.50 3.17 -19.72
C VAL A 579 6.20 2.45 -18.39
N VAL A 580 6.36 1.12 -18.36
CA VAL A 580 6.23 0.30 -17.15
C VAL A 580 7.30 0.67 -16.11
N ALA A 581 8.56 0.83 -16.53
CA ALA A 581 9.64 1.24 -15.62
C ALA A 581 9.37 2.62 -15.01
N CYS A 582 8.93 3.59 -15.82
CA CYS A 582 8.50 4.91 -15.34
C CYS A 582 7.32 4.83 -14.36
N ALA A 583 6.31 4.01 -14.66
CA ALA A 583 5.16 3.78 -13.79
C ALA A 583 5.59 3.24 -12.42
N VAL A 584 6.47 2.24 -12.40
CA VAL A 584 7.02 1.65 -11.18
C VAL A 584 7.80 2.70 -10.38
N LEU A 585 8.63 3.51 -11.02
CA LEU A 585 9.38 4.59 -10.36
C LEU A 585 8.47 5.65 -9.75
N ILE A 586 7.40 6.06 -10.45
CA ILE A 586 6.41 7.02 -9.95
C ILE A 586 5.68 6.44 -8.73
N ILE A 587 5.21 5.19 -8.81
CA ILE A 587 4.53 4.52 -7.69
C ILE A 587 5.47 4.42 -6.48
N ALA A 588 6.74 4.04 -6.69
CA ALA A 588 7.74 3.95 -5.63
C ALA A 588 7.99 5.33 -4.98
N ALA A 589 8.20 6.38 -5.78
CA ALA A 589 8.44 7.73 -5.28
C ALA A 589 7.25 8.28 -4.47
N LEU A 590 6.02 8.10 -4.98
CA LEU A 590 4.81 8.51 -4.27
C LEU A 590 4.59 7.71 -2.99
N THR A 591 4.88 6.40 -3.01
CA THR A 591 4.79 5.55 -1.81
C THR A 591 5.78 6.00 -0.74
N ILE A 592 7.03 6.30 -1.13
CA ILE A 592 8.04 6.84 -0.21
C ILE A 592 7.57 8.18 0.39
N LEU A 593 7.02 9.09 -0.43
CA LEU A 593 6.50 10.37 0.05
C LEU A 593 5.34 10.20 1.05
N ILE A 594 4.41 9.27 0.79
CA ILE A 594 3.30 8.93 1.70
C ILE A 594 3.82 8.35 3.02
N VAL A 595 4.82 7.47 2.96
CA VAL A 595 5.43 6.90 4.17
C VAL A 595 6.14 7.98 4.99
N LEU A 596 6.93 8.85 4.35
CA LEU A 596 7.64 9.94 5.03
C LEU A 596 6.70 10.94 5.70
N THR A 597 5.67 11.41 4.99
CA THR A 597 4.66 12.32 5.54
C THR A 597 3.91 11.67 6.71
N SER A 598 3.53 10.40 6.57
CA SER A 598 2.80 9.69 7.63
C SER A 598 3.67 9.41 8.86
N LEU A 599 4.96 9.07 8.69
CA LEU A 599 5.91 8.95 9.80
C LEU A 599 6.06 10.28 10.55
N ASN A 600 6.07 11.42 9.84
CA ASN A 600 6.12 12.73 10.45
C ASN A 600 4.87 13.00 11.31
N THR A 601 3.67 12.79 10.77
CA THR A 601 2.40 12.92 11.50
C THR A 601 2.38 12.04 12.76
N MET A 602 2.82 10.79 12.66
CA MET A 602 2.81 9.85 13.77
C MET A 602 3.75 10.28 14.91
N ARG A 603 4.92 10.85 14.58
CA ARG A 603 5.86 11.40 15.57
C ARG A 603 5.22 12.56 16.35
N VAL A 604 4.52 13.47 15.67
CA VAL A 604 3.86 14.62 16.31
C VAL A 604 2.72 14.17 17.22
N ILE A 605 1.85 13.27 16.75
CA ILE A 605 0.77 12.70 17.58
C ILE A 605 1.34 12.02 18.84
N LYS A 606 2.46 11.29 18.72
CA LYS A 606 3.10 10.64 19.87
C LYS A 606 3.64 11.65 20.88
N LYS A 607 4.23 12.77 20.43
CA LYS A 607 4.66 13.86 21.31
C LYS A 607 3.47 14.47 22.06
N ALA A 608 2.39 14.80 21.35
CA ALA A 608 1.18 15.33 21.96
C ALA A 608 0.56 14.36 22.99
N SER A 609 0.44 13.08 22.62
CA SER A 609 -0.06 12.03 23.54
C SER A 609 0.81 11.88 24.78
N THR A 610 2.14 12.02 24.64
CA THR A 610 3.07 11.95 25.78
C THR A 610 2.88 13.15 26.72
N ALA A 611 2.71 14.36 26.18
CA ALA A 611 2.43 15.55 26.99
C ALA A 611 1.10 15.43 27.73
N VAL A 612 0.03 14.98 27.06
CA VAL A 612 -1.27 14.71 27.72
C VAL A 612 -1.10 13.68 28.84
N LYS A 613 -0.33 12.61 28.62
CA LYS A 613 -0.05 11.62 29.66
C LYS A 613 0.69 12.25 30.86
N GLN A 614 1.69 13.09 30.60
CA GLN A 614 2.43 13.81 31.65
C GLN A 614 1.53 14.76 32.45
N ILE A 615 0.68 15.54 31.77
CA ILE A 615 -0.33 16.42 32.40
C ILE A 615 -1.27 15.59 33.28
N SER A 616 -1.80 14.48 32.75
CA SER A 616 -2.71 13.60 33.51
C SER A 616 -2.05 12.94 34.73
N SER A 617 -0.72 12.81 34.74
CA SER A 617 0.05 12.29 35.87
C SER A 617 0.51 13.37 36.86
N GLY A 618 0.07 14.62 36.69
CA GLY A 618 0.34 15.73 37.62
C GLY A 618 1.47 16.68 37.21
N ASN A 619 2.20 16.43 36.12
CA ASN A 619 3.16 17.39 35.58
C ASN A 619 2.43 18.40 34.67
N LEU A 620 1.80 19.40 35.30
CA LEU A 620 0.99 20.41 34.61
C LEU A 620 1.81 21.33 33.71
N SER A 621 3.13 21.42 33.91
CA SER A 621 4.04 22.26 33.11
C SER A 621 4.52 21.56 31.83
N ALA A 622 4.11 20.32 31.56
CA ALA A 622 4.46 19.61 30.33
C ALA A 622 3.90 20.34 29.09
N ARG A 623 4.74 20.55 28.07
CA ARG A 623 4.38 21.26 26.83
C ARG A 623 4.87 20.52 25.60
N VAL A 624 4.13 20.66 24.50
CA VAL A 624 4.49 20.18 23.18
C VAL A 624 5.09 21.33 22.37
N ASN A 625 6.38 21.24 22.04
CA ASN A 625 7.03 22.20 21.15
C ASN A 625 6.87 21.77 19.68
N TYR A 626 5.84 22.29 19.02
CA TYR A 626 5.58 22.07 17.61
C TYR A 626 4.92 23.32 17.01
N ARG A 627 5.68 24.08 16.22
CA ARG A 627 5.22 25.32 15.59
C ARG A 627 4.94 25.05 14.10
N SER A 628 3.76 24.52 13.82
CA SER A 628 3.21 24.41 12.47
C SER A 628 1.92 25.22 12.37
N LYS A 629 1.56 25.65 11.16
CA LYS A 629 0.28 26.31 10.87
C LYS A 629 -0.81 25.33 10.40
N ASP A 630 -0.54 24.05 10.48
CA ASP A 630 -1.47 22.97 10.15
C ASP A 630 -2.33 22.56 11.36
N GLU A 631 -3.22 21.59 11.14
CA GLU A 631 -4.10 21.03 12.16
C GLU A 631 -3.33 20.37 13.31
N LEU A 632 -2.13 19.83 13.04
CA LEU A 632 -1.29 19.23 14.08
C LEU A 632 -0.70 20.32 15.00
N GLY A 633 -0.32 21.47 14.43
CA GLY A 633 0.06 22.67 15.15
C GLY A 633 -1.06 23.17 16.05
N GLN A 634 -2.28 23.25 15.52
CA GLN A 634 -3.47 23.62 16.29
C GLN A 634 -3.69 22.68 17.48
N ILE A 635 -3.69 21.36 17.26
CA ILE A 635 -3.86 20.36 18.34
C ILE A 635 -2.79 20.52 19.42
N CYS A 636 -1.52 20.73 19.03
CA CYS A 636 -0.44 20.93 20.00
C CYS A 636 -0.61 22.22 20.81
N SER A 637 -1.12 23.28 20.18
CA SER A 637 -1.46 24.54 20.86
C SER A 637 -2.59 24.35 21.87
N GLU A 638 -3.67 23.68 21.47
CA GLU A 638 -4.82 23.40 22.35
C GLU A 638 -4.42 22.54 23.56
N VAL A 639 -3.53 21.55 23.38
CA VAL A 639 -2.97 20.76 24.48
C VAL A 639 -2.15 21.62 25.44
N ASN A 640 -1.34 22.55 24.92
CA ASN A 640 -0.56 23.47 25.75
C ASN A 640 -1.45 24.44 26.53
N GLU A 641 -2.50 24.96 25.89
CA GLU A 641 -3.49 25.85 26.51
C GLU A 641 -4.28 25.13 27.61
N MET A 642 -4.69 23.88 27.36
CA MET A 642 -5.29 23.02 28.38
C MET A 642 -4.34 22.84 29.59
N GLY A 643 -3.06 22.55 29.34
CA GLY A 643 -2.06 22.42 30.40
C GLY A 643 -1.90 23.70 31.24
N GLN A 644 -1.84 24.87 30.58
CA GLN A 644 -1.77 26.17 31.25
C GLN A 644 -3.03 26.50 32.06
N ASN A 645 -4.20 26.21 31.52
CA ASN A 645 -5.47 26.44 32.22
C ASN A 645 -5.59 25.57 33.47
N LEU A 646 -5.17 24.30 33.39
CA LEU A 646 -5.13 23.41 34.55
C LEU A 646 -4.15 23.92 35.60
N GLU A 647 -2.93 24.31 35.21
CA GLU A 647 -1.93 24.90 36.11
C GLU A 647 -2.52 26.11 36.87
N ARG A 648 -3.14 27.06 36.15
CA ARG A 648 -3.82 28.21 36.77
C ARG A 648 -4.95 27.81 37.72
N LEU A 649 -5.79 26.85 37.34
CA LEU A 649 -6.91 26.41 38.19
C LEU A 649 -6.42 25.73 39.48
N PHE A 650 -5.32 24.98 39.41
CA PHE A 650 -4.69 24.39 40.59
C PHE A 650 -4.07 25.48 41.49
N ASP A 651 -3.37 26.46 40.92
CA ASP A 651 -2.83 27.59 41.68
C ASP A 651 -3.95 28.40 42.37
N GLU A 652 -5.04 28.70 41.65
CA GLU A 652 -6.22 29.39 42.21
C GLU A 652 -6.88 28.58 43.33
N LYS A 653 -6.94 27.25 43.17
CA LYS A 653 -7.45 26.36 44.22
C LYS A 653 -6.56 26.42 45.46
N ASP A 654 -5.24 26.32 45.30
CA ASP A 654 -4.29 26.36 46.42
C ASP A 654 -4.33 27.71 47.16
N GLU A 655 -4.45 28.83 46.45
CA GLU A 655 -4.65 30.15 47.06
C GLU A 655 -5.97 30.23 47.84
N THR A 656 -7.03 29.67 47.26
CA THR A 656 -8.35 29.61 47.89
C THR A 656 -8.33 28.74 49.16
N GLU A 657 -7.67 27.59 49.15
CA GLU A 657 -7.51 26.74 50.34
C GLU A 657 -6.72 27.46 51.44
N LYS A 658 -5.59 28.11 51.10
CA LYS A 658 -4.82 28.93 52.07
C LYS A 658 -5.64 30.08 52.66
N PHE A 659 -6.56 30.65 51.88
CA PHE A 659 -7.48 31.66 52.38
C PHE A 659 -8.48 31.07 53.38
N TYR A 660 -9.06 29.90 53.11
CA TYR A 660 -9.97 29.21 54.04
C TYR A 660 -9.31 28.85 55.38
N TYR A 661 -8.02 28.48 55.40
CA TYR A 661 -7.28 28.18 56.64
C TYR A 661 -7.16 29.36 57.60
N LYS A 662 -7.39 30.60 57.14
CA LYS A 662 -7.46 31.77 58.03
C LYS A 662 -8.73 31.79 58.89
N PHE A 663 -9.77 31.05 58.50
CA PHE A 663 -11.06 30.99 59.20
C PHE A 663 -11.26 29.70 59.99
N VAL A 664 -10.57 28.61 59.64
CA VAL A 664 -10.60 27.35 60.39
C VAL A 664 -9.15 26.90 60.65
N PRO A 665 -8.67 26.97 61.90
CA PRO A 665 -7.29 26.59 62.23
C PRO A 665 -7.00 25.12 61.90
N GLU A 666 -5.86 24.82 61.27
CA GLU A 666 -5.44 23.45 60.95
C GLU A 666 -5.37 22.54 62.19
N LYS A 667 -4.89 23.08 63.32
CA LYS A 667 -4.85 22.36 64.60
C LYS A 667 -6.22 21.88 65.08
N PHE A 668 -7.30 22.58 64.72
CA PHE A 668 -8.65 22.13 65.05
C PHE A 668 -9.01 20.82 64.31
N ARG A 669 -8.65 20.73 63.02
CA ARG A 669 -8.80 19.50 62.22
C ARG A 669 -7.93 18.37 62.78
N GLU A 670 -6.68 18.68 63.15
CA GLU A 670 -5.74 17.71 63.72
C GLU A 670 -6.23 17.15 65.06
N LEU A 671 -6.79 18.00 65.94
CA LEU A 671 -7.37 17.55 67.20
C LEU A 671 -8.48 16.52 66.98
N LEU A 672 -9.33 16.71 65.97
CA LEU A 672 -10.39 15.77 65.58
C LEU A 672 -9.87 14.51 64.87
N GLY A 673 -8.57 14.42 64.59
CA GLY A 673 -7.94 13.26 63.94
C GLY A 673 -8.33 13.10 62.46
N LYS A 674 -8.64 14.19 61.77
CA LYS A 674 -9.05 14.19 60.35
C LYS A 674 -7.87 14.58 59.46
N GLU A 675 -7.69 13.90 58.32
CA GLU A 675 -6.60 14.22 57.38
C GLU A 675 -6.94 15.45 56.54
N ASN A 676 -8.17 15.55 56.01
CA ASN A 676 -8.61 16.68 55.20
C ASN A 676 -9.75 17.45 55.87
N PHE A 677 -9.89 18.73 55.53
CA PHE A 677 -11.02 19.55 56.01
C PHE A 677 -12.37 19.06 55.48
N THR A 678 -12.40 18.42 54.31
CA THR A 678 -13.61 17.81 53.73
C THR A 678 -14.12 16.61 54.54
N ASP A 679 -13.29 16.05 55.43
CA ASP A 679 -13.64 14.90 56.26
C ASP A 679 -14.34 15.32 57.56
N LEU A 680 -14.46 16.64 57.79
CA LEU A 680 -15.20 17.22 58.91
C LEU A 680 -16.70 17.15 58.61
N ALA A 681 -17.44 16.44 59.45
CA ALA A 681 -18.88 16.29 59.37
C ALA A 681 -19.56 16.85 60.62
N LEU A 682 -20.83 17.24 60.47
CA LEU A 682 -21.66 17.64 61.60
C LEU A 682 -21.72 16.49 62.63
N GLY A 683 -21.43 16.81 63.89
CA GLY A 683 -21.40 15.83 64.98
C GLY A 683 -20.06 15.13 65.19
N ASP A 684 -19.04 15.38 64.35
CA ASP A 684 -17.67 15.01 64.67
C ASP A 684 -17.27 15.69 65.98
N ALA A 685 -16.96 14.89 67.00
CA ALA A 685 -16.54 15.38 68.30
C ALA A 685 -15.52 14.43 68.91
N LYS A 686 -14.55 15.01 69.61
CA LYS A 686 -13.54 14.28 70.38
C LYS A 686 -13.47 14.87 71.78
N SER A 687 -13.53 14.01 72.79
CA SER A 687 -13.19 14.39 74.15
C SER A 687 -11.68 14.28 74.32
N CYS A 688 -11.03 15.39 74.66
CA CYS A 688 -9.61 15.45 74.98
C CYS A 688 -9.38 16.37 76.18
N GLU A 689 -8.33 16.11 76.94
CA GLU A 689 -7.87 17.05 77.96
C GLU A 689 -7.19 18.22 77.25
N LEU A 690 -7.62 19.44 77.54
CA LEU A 690 -7.06 20.66 76.97
C LEU A 690 -6.80 21.68 78.08
N THR A 691 -5.77 22.49 77.87
CA THR A 691 -5.54 23.69 78.64
C THR A 691 -6.13 24.88 77.90
N VAL A 692 -7.10 25.55 78.52
CA VAL A 692 -7.82 26.68 77.94
C VAL A 692 -7.35 27.97 78.59
N LEU A 693 -6.89 28.92 77.78
CA LEU A 693 -6.50 30.26 78.17
C LEU A 693 -7.58 31.26 77.75
N PHE A 694 -8.07 32.05 78.69
CA PHE A 694 -8.85 33.25 78.41
C PHE A 694 -8.03 34.48 78.77
N CYS A 695 -7.96 35.43 77.84
CA CYS A 695 -7.33 36.73 78.07
C CYS A 695 -8.34 37.83 77.77
N ASP A 696 -8.53 38.78 78.67
CA ASP A 696 -9.46 39.90 78.48
C ASP A 696 -8.79 41.25 78.77
N ILE A 697 -9.17 42.31 78.05
CA ILE A 697 -8.56 43.64 78.20
C ILE A 697 -9.28 44.43 79.29
N ARG A 698 -8.52 44.97 80.24
CA ARG A 698 -9.05 45.80 81.31
C ARG A 698 -9.50 47.16 80.81
N GLY A 699 -10.71 47.54 81.21
CA GLY A 699 -11.26 48.85 80.90
C GLY A 699 -11.63 49.04 79.44
N PHE A 700 -11.62 47.97 78.62
CA PHE A 700 -11.97 48.03 77.22
C PHE A 700 -13.33 48.64 76.97
N SER A 701 -14.37 48.28 77.73
CA SER A 701 -15.71 48.85 77.56
C SER A 701 -15.69 50.39 77.70
N ILE A 702 -14.95 50.92 78.68
CA ILE A 702 -14.81 52.37 78.91
C ILE A 702 -14.01 53.02 77.78
N ASN A 703 -12.93 52.39 77.33
CA ASN A 703 -12.13 52.89 76.20
C ASN A 703 -12.93 52.86 74.89
N SER A 704 -13.74 51.81 74.67
CA SER A 704 -14.55 51.60 73.48
C SER A 704 -15.74 52.56 73.37
N GLU A 705 -16.28 53.03 74.51
CA GLU A 705 -17.33 54.07 74.55
C GLU A 705 -16.79 55.45 74.11
N MET A 706 -15.48 55.68 74.22
CA MET A 706 -14.81 56.90 73.79
C MET A 706 -14.24 56.82 72.36
N MET A 707 -14.29 55.65 71.73
CA MET A 707 -13.80 55.39 70.38
C MET A 707 -14.94 55.35 69.35
N THR A 708 -14.66 55.79 68.12
CA THR A 708 -15.56 55.47 66.99
C THR A 708 -15.54 53.98 66.68
N ALA A 709 -16.58 53.46 66.03
CA ALA A 709 -16.62 52.05 65.62
C ALA A 709 -15.37 51.64 64.80
N LYS A 710 -14.87 52.53 63.93
CA LYS A 710 -13.66 52.29 63.13
C LYS A 710 -12.39 52.19 63.99
N GLU A 711 -12.24 53.08 64.97
CA GLU A 711 -11.11 53.06 65.91
C GLU A 711 -11.16 51.83 66.80
N ASN A 712 -12.35 51.43 67.27
CA ASN A 712 -12.52 50.21 68.05
C ASN A 712 -12.17 48.94 67.24
N PHE A 713 -12.61 48.86 65.97
CA PHE A 713 -12.20 47.76 65.07
C PHE A 713 -10.68 47.74 64.80
N ALA A 714 -10.04 48.90 64.65
CA ALA A 714 -8.59 48.99 64.48
C ALA A 714 -7.85 48.55 65.76
N PHE A 715 -8.30 49.02 66.92
CA PHE A 715 -7.78 48.65 68.23
C PHE A 715 -7.84 47.13 68.44
N ALA A 716 -9.00 46.51 68.20
CA ALA A 716 -9.17 45.06 68.30
C ALA A 716 -8.22 44.30 67.37
N ASN A 717 -8.07 44.74 66.11
CA ASN A 717 -7.17 44.09 65.15
C ASN A 717 -5.68 44.21 65.52
N VAL A 718 -5.23 45.31 66.13
CA VAL A 718 -3.85 45.45 66.62
C VAL A 718 -3.61 44.46 67.76
N ILE A 719 -4.55 44.36 68.71
CA ILE A 719 -4.49 43.39 69.80
C ILE A 719 -4.47 41.96 69.27
N TYR A 720 -5.42 41.59 68.41
CA TYR A 720 -5.49 40.25 67.83
C TYR A 720 -4.23 39.93 67.01
N GLY A 721 -3.68 40.93 66.33
CA GLY A 721 -2.42 40.86 65.59
C GLY A 721 -1.20 40.59 66.47
N LYS A 722 -1.22 40.97 67.76
CA LYS A 722 -0.18 40.62 68.74
C LYS A 722 -0.48 39.30 69.45
N MET A 723 -1.70 39.08 69.94
CA MET A 723 -2.10 37.90 70.69
C MET A 723 -2.10 36.61 69.84
N GLY A 724 -2.63 36.68 68.61
CA GLY A 724 -2.75 35.51 67.73
C GLY A 724 -1.40 34.82 67.43
N PRO A 725 -0.35 35.55 67.00
CA PRO A 725 0.98 34.99 66.86
C PRO A 725 1.56 34.38 68.14
N ILE A 726 1.36 35.01 69.30
CA ILE A 726 1.87 34.49 70.58
C ILE A 726 1.23 33.14 70.92
N VAL A 727 -0.08 32.99 70.72
CA VAL A 727 -0.77 31.69 70.87
C VAL A 727 -0.16 30.63 69.95
N ARG A 728 0.02 30.96 68.66
CA ARG A 728 0.56 30.01 67.67
C ARG A 728 2.01 29.61 67.96
N ASN A 729 2.86 30.57 68.33
CA ASN A 729 4.27 30.36 68.67
C ASN A 729 4.43 29.51 69.93
N ASN A 730 3.44 29.53 70.83
CA ASN A 730 3.38 28.67 72.00
C ASN A 730 2.52 27.43 71.77
N ASN A 731 2.53 26.88 70.56
CA ASN A 731 1.85 25.63 70.21
C ASN A 731 0.34 25.57 70.47
N GLY A 732 -0.34 26.70 70.66
CA GLY A 732 -1.80 26.76 70.72
C GLY A 732 -2.42 27.14 69.38
N PHE A 733 -3.74 27.28 69.39
CA PHE A 733 -4.51 28.01 68.38
C PHE A 733 -5.63 28.82 69.04
N VAL A 734 -6.05 29.89 68.37
CA VAL A 734 -7.18 30.71 68.83
C VAL A 734 -8.47 30.02 68.38
N ASP A 735 -9.35 29.67 69.32
CA ASP A 735 -10.68 29.13 69.01
C ASP A 735 -11.60 30.24 68.49
N LYS A 736 -11.68 31.34 69.25
CA LYS A 736 -12.46 32.51 68.88
C LYS A 736 -12.00 33.79 69.58
N TYR A 737 -12.31 34.91 68.94
CA TYR A 737 -12.24 36.24 69.50
C TYR A 737 -13.64 36.62 70.02
N ILE A 738 -13.75 37.03 71.29
CA ILE A 738 -15.03 37.32 71.98
C ILE A 738 -14.98 38.77 72.46
N GLY A 739 -15.32 39.72 71.58
CA GLY A 739 -15.11 41.14 71.89
C GLY A 739 -13.61 41.41 72.13
N ASP A 740 -13.26 41.94 73.27
CA ASP A 740 -11.89 42.16 73.73
C ASP A 740 -11.18 40.92 74.27
N ALA A 741 -11.90 39.81 74.46
CA ALA A 741 -11.34 38.58 74.96
C ALA A 741 -10.82 37.65 73.87
N VAL A 742 -9.74 36.93 74.17
CA VAL A 742 -9.16 35.88 73.33
C VAL A 742 -9.23 34.55 74.06
N MET A 743 -9.77 33.54 73.38
CA MET A 743 -9.79 32.16 73.84
C MET A 743 -8.75 31.34 73.07
N GLY A 744 -7.70 30.91 73.75
CA GLY A 744 -6.65 30.03 73.23
C GLY A 744 -6.80 28.60 73.76
N LEU A 745 -6.55 27.62 72.89
CA LEU A 745 -6.57 26.20 73.21
C LEU A 745 -5.18 25.59 73.03
N PHE A 746 -4.78 24.77 74.00
CA PHE A 746 -3.47 24.15 74.06
C PHE A 746 -3.61 22.69 74.50
N GLU A 747 -2.82 21.80 73.91
CA GLU A 747 -2.73 20.40 74.35
C GLU A 747 -1.87 20.26 75.61
N ASN A 748 -0.92 21.18 75.85
CA ASN A 748 -0.01 21.15 77.00
C ASN A 748 -0.22 22.36 77.93
N ALA A 749 -0.15 22.11 79.24
CA ALA A 749 -0.26 23.16 80.26
C ALA A 749 0.93 24.15 80.25
N ASP A 750 2.15 23.65 80.08
CA ASP A 750 3.37 24.47 80.01
C ASP A 750 3.30 25.52 78.88
N ASP A 751 2.74 25.11 77.74
CA ASP A 751 2.57 25.94 76.54
C ASP A 751 1.59 27.10 76.80
N ALA A 752 0.44 26.80 77.41
CA ALA A 752 -0.55 27.82 77.77
C ALA A 752 -0.01 28.81 78.80
N VAL A 753 0.71 28.33 79.82
CA VAL A 753 1.27 29.18 80.87
C VAL A 753 2.36 30.11 80.32
N ARG A 754 3.27 29.58 79.49
CA ARG A 754 4.28 30.37 78.78
C ARG A 754 3.65 31.40 77.86
N CYS A 755 2.59 31.02 77.14
CA CYS A 755 1.79 31.93 76.33
C CYS A 755 1.21 33.09 77.17
N GLY A 756 0.63 32.79 78.34
CA GLY A 756 0.08 33.83 79.22
C GLY A 756 1.14 34.81 79.72
N ILE A 757 2.32 34.31 80.10
CA ILE A 757 3.46 35.14 80.52
C ILE A 757 3.93 36.05 79.37
N GLU A 758 4.08 35.51 78.16
CA GLU A 758 4.50 36.26 76.98
C GLU A 758 3.45 37.30 76.59
N MET A 759 2.16 36.94 76.58
CA MET A 759 1.05 37.86 76.31
C MET A 759 1.08 39.07 77.25
N TYR A 760 1.21 38.85 78.56
CA TYR A 760 1.25 39.95 79.52
C TYR A 760 2.48 40.85 79.32
N LYS A 761 3.66 40.25 79.09
CA LYS A 761 4.88 41.00 78.81
C LYS A 761 4.77 41.85 77.54
N THR A 762 4.27 41.28 76.44
CA THR A 762 4.16 41.98 75.16
C THR A 762 3.06 43.03 75.14
N ILE A 763 1.96 42.81 75.86
CA ILE A 763 0.80 43.71 75.78
C ILE A 763 0.86 44.81 76.83
N VAL A 764 1.23 44.46 78.06
CA VAL A 764 1.19 45.37 79.21
C VAL A 764 2.56 45.99 79.49
N LEU A 765 3.64 45.22 79.37
CA LEU A 765 4.99 45.70 79.75
C LEU A 765 5.79 46.31 78.59
N ASP A 766 5.42 46.02 77.33
CA ASP A 766 6.04 46.69 76.17
C ASP A 766 5.35 48.04 75.91
N PRO A 767 6.04 49.18 76.13
CA PRO A 767 5.46 50.51 75.93
C PRO A 767 5.04 50.76 74.49
N LYS A 768 5.62 50.05 73.51
CA LYS A 768 5.24 50.16 72.10
C LYS A 768 3.80 49.75 71.86
N THR A 769 3.28 48.80 72.65
CA THR A 769 1.89 48.35 72.48
C THR A 769 0.90 49.44 72.84
N ALA A 770 1.14 50.18 73.94
CA ALA A 770 0.31 51.33 74.30
C ALA A 770 0.42 52.48 73.28
N GLU A 771 1.62 52.71 72.72
CA GLU A 771 1.87 53.69 71.67
C GLU A 771 1.13 53.35 70.36
N GLU A 772 1.22 52.11 69.89
CA GLU A 772 0.51 51.62 68.70
C GLU A 772 -1.01 51.70 68.84
N LEU A 773 -1.53 51.53 70.06
CA LEU A 773 -2.96 51.60 70.38
C LEU A 773 -3.44 53.03 70.71
N ASN A 774 -2.52 54.00 70.82
CA ASN A 774 -2.79 55.38 71.22
C ASN A 774 -3.57 55.49 72.54
N VAL A 775 -3.18 54.71 73.55
CA VAL A 775 -3.77 54.72 74.91
C VAL A 775 -2.71 55.02 75.95
N SER A 776 -3.11 55.62 77.08
CA SER A 776 -2.18 55.97 78.16
C SER A 776 -1.72 54.78 78.99
N ASP A 777 -2.54 53.73 79.07
CA ASP A 777 -2.23 52.49 79.78
C ASP A 777 -3.10 51.35 79.23
N ILE A 778 -2.57 50.14 79.22
CA ILE A 778 -3.30 48.92 78.84
C ILE A 778 -2.95 47.81 79.82
N ASN A 779 -3.98 47.09 80.26
CA ASN A 779 -3.80 45.96 81.15
C ASN A 779 -4.69 44.81 80.70
N ILE A 780 -4.33 43.58 81.03
CA ILE A 780 -5.08 42.37 80.68
C ILE A 780 -5.22 41.45 81.89
N GLY A 781 -6.30 40.68 81.91
CA GLY A 781 -6.49 39.55 82.83
C GLY A 781 -6.34 38.24 82.07
N ILE A 782 -5.63 37.27 82.64
CA ILE A 782 -5.41 35.96 82.02
C ILE A 782 -5.86 34.85 82.98
N GLY A 783 -6.79 34.02 82.55
CA GLY A 783 -7.26 32.83 83.26
C GLY A 783 -6.90 31.56 82.51
N ILE A 784 -6.25 30.60 83.19
CA ILE A 784 -5.89 29.31 82.59
C ILE A 784 -6.35 28.14 83.45
N HIS A 785 -7.12 27.25 82.86
CA HIS A 785 -7.54 26.00 83.48
C HIS A 785 -7.37 24.84 82.51
N THR A 786 -7.04 23.67 83.07
CA THR A 786 -6.81 22.42 82.33
C THR A 786 -7.84 21.40 82.78
N GLY A 787 -8.49 20.75 81.82
CA GLY A 787 -9.49 19.72 82.09
C GLY A 787 -10.04 19.10 80.81
N MET A 788 -10.96 18.16 80.98
CA MET A 788 -11.59 17.48 79.85
C MET A 788 -12.53 18.40 79.09
N ALA A 789 -12.31 18.49 77.78
CA ALA A 789 -13.14 19.28 76.88
C ALA A 789 -13.63 18.47 75.69
N MET A 790 -14.84 18.77 75.20
CA MET A 790 -15.35 18.21 73.96
C MET A 790 -15.13 19.20 72.83
N VAL A 791 -14.19 18.89 71.94
CA VAL A 791 -13.92 19.62 70.71
C VAL A 791 -14.78 19.02 69.62
N GLY A 792 -15.53 19.80 68.86
CA GLY A 792 -16.36 19.24 67.80
C GLY A 792 -16.96 20.25 66.83
N ILE A 793 -17.55 19.72 65.77
CA ILE A 793 -18.28 20.46 64.74
C ILE A 793 -19.76 20.49 65.11
N VAL A 794 -20.30 21.70 65.32
CA VAL A 794 -21.71 21.95 65.61
C VAL A 794 -22.30 22.93 64.58
N GLY A 795 -23.61 22.96 64.43
CA GLY A 795 -24.30 23.87 63.51
C GLY A 795 -25.36 23.16 62.66
N GLU A 796 -25.52 23.62 61.42
CA GLU A 796 -26.41 23.04 60.42
C GLU A 796 -25.67 22.87 59.08
N SER A 797 -26.30 22.21 58.11
CA SER A 797 -25.74 21.84 56.80
C SER A 797 -24.97 22.93 56.05
N GLU A 798 -25.37 24.19 56.13
CA GLU A 798 -24.76 25.32 55.40
C GLU A 798 -23.85 26.19 56.28
N ARG A 799 -23.88 25.99 57.61
CA ARG A 799 -23.06 26.72 58.58
C ARG A 799 -22.57 25.80 59.68
N LEU A 800 -21.38 25.28 59.47
CA LEU A 800 -20.63 24.52 60.47
C LEU A 800 -19.73 25.45 61.27
N SER A 801 -19.64 25.22 62.58
CA SER A 801 -18.71 25.90 63.48
C SER A 801 -17.94 24.85 64.27
N GLY A 802 -16.62 24.88 64.15
CA GLY A 802 -15.77 24.24 65.15
C GLY A 802 -15.95 24.96 66.48
N THR A 803 -16.13 24.22 67.56
CA THR A 803 -16.19 24.80 68.90
C THR A 803 -15.77 23.80 69.97
N VAL A 804 -15.47 24.32 71.15
CA VAL A 804 -15.23 23.53 72.35
C VAL A 804 -16.34 23.78 73.35
N ILE A 805 -16.95 22.69 73.82
CA ILE A 805 -18.01 22.72 74.83
C ILE A 805 -17.52 21.95 76.05
N SER A 806 -17.29 22.65 77.17
CA SER A 806 -17.01 22.00 78.45
C SER A 806 -17.10 22.96 79.64
N ASP A 807 -17.19 22.35 80.83
CA ASP A 807 -17.00 23.07 82.09
C ASP A 807 -15.59 23.65 82.22
N THR A 808 -14.58 23.06 81.56
CA THR A 808 -13.21 23.60 81.50
C THR A 808 -13.18 24.99 80.85
N VAL A 809 -13.90 25.19 79.74
CA VAL A 809 -14.01 26.51 79.09
C VAL A 809 -14.64 27.53 80.03
N ASN A 810 -15.74 27.15 80.69
CA ASN A 810 -16.44 28.01 81.65
C ASN A 810 -15.54 28.34 82.85
N MET A 811 -14.78 27.38 83.37
CA MET A 811 -13.86 27.60 84.48
C MET A 811 -12.71 28.53 84.07
N SER A 812 -12.09 28.35 82.90
CA SER A 812 -11.02 29.25 82.42
C SER A 812 -11.50 30.69 82.26
N SER A 813 -12.67 30.91 81.64
CA SER A 813 -13.23 32.27 81.47
C SER A 813 -13.53 32.92 82.82
N ARG A 814 -13.96 32.11 83.79
CA ARG A 814 -14.20 32.56 85.16
C ARG A 814 -12.91 32.88 85.91
N LEU A 815 -11.86 32.07 85.76
CA LEU A 815 -10.54 32.38 86.32
C LEU A 815 -10.00 33.68 85.76
N GLU A 816 -10.20 33.95 84.47
CA GLU A 816 -9.90 35.26 83.90
C GLU A 816 -10.70 36.31 84.67
N SER A 817 -12.03 36.19 84.79
CA SER A 817 -12.81 37.23 85.46
C SER A 817 -12.42 37.43 86.93
N LEU A 818 -11.96 36.38 87.62
CA LEU A 818 -11.43 36.45 88.99
C LEU A 818 -10.14 37.27 89.07
N THR A 819 -9.32 37.33 88.01
CA THR A 819 -8.09 38.15 88.03
C THR A 819 -8.39 39.62 88.34
N LYS A 820 -9.58 40.14 87.97
CA LYS A 820 -10.02 41.51 88.29
C LYS A 820 -10.27 41.68 89.78
N GLN A 821 -10.87 40.67 90.38
CA GLN A 821 -11.25 40.66 91.77
C GLN A 821 -10.03 40.50 92.65
N TYR A 822 -9.08 39.62 92.31
CA TYR A 822 -7.83 39.45 93.04
C TYR A 822 -6.78 40.53 92.72
N LYS A 823 -7.03 41.40 91.72
CA LYS A 823 -6.06 42.36 91.16
C LYS A 823 -4.74 41.71 90.74
N THR A 824 -4.87 40.57 90.06
CA THR A 824 -3.76 39.79 89.53
C THR A 824 -3.73 39.89 88.00
N ALA A 825 -2.55 39.64 87.43
CA ALA A 825 -2.37 39.60 85.99
C ALA A 825 -2.85 38.27 85.41
N MET A 826 -2.49 37.18 86.08
CA MET A 826 -2.67 35.83 85.58
C MET A 826 -3.03 34.88 86.72
N LEU A 827 -4.14 34.15 86.57
CA LEU A 827 -4.56 33.07 87.46
C LEU A 827 -4.55 31.74 86.72
N VAL A 828 -3.99 30.73 87.38
CA VAL A 828 -3.97 29.36 86.90
C VAL A 828 -4.61 28.44 87.92
N SER A 829 -5.40 27.47 87.46
CA SER A 829 -5.95 26.43 88.32
C SER A 829 -4.88 25.47 88.81
N LYS A 830 -5.14 24.81 89.94
CA LYS A 830 -4.33 23.69 90.42
C LYS A 830 -4.27 22.59 89.37
N SER A 831 -5.38 22.30 88.70
CA SER A 831 -5.42 21.33 87.61
C SER A 831 -4.39 21.65 86.53
N THR A 832 -4.20 22.92 86.16
CA THR A 832 -3.13 23.34 85.24
C THR A 832 -1.74 23.07 85.81
N ILE A 833 -1.48 23.49 87.05
CA ILE A 833 -0.20 23.26 87.73
C ILE A 833 0.16 21.78 87.80
N ASP A 834 -0.81 20.92 88.12
CA ASP A 834 -0.61 19.47 88.23
C ASP A 834 -0.28 18.80 86.87
N ARG A 835 -0.56 19.45 85.73
CA ARG A 835 -0.20 18.99 84.37
C ARG A 835 1.06 19.64 83.80
N MET A 836 1.69 20.57 84.53
CA MET A 836 2.94 21.18 84.10
C MET A 836 4.11 20.24 84.36
N SER A 837 5.12 20.31 83.49
CA SER A 837 6.30 19.45 83.54
C SER A 837 7.26 19.84 84.67
N ASP A 838 7.42 21.15 84.91
CA ASP A 838 8.27 21.70 85.97
C ASP A 838 7.60 22.92 86.63
N PRO A 839 6.59 22.71 87.49
CA PRO A 839 5.88 23.81 88.15
C PRO A 839 6.76 24.62 89.12
N ASP A 840 7.81 23.99 89.68
CA ASP A 840 8.73 24.62 90.64
C ASP A 840 9.65 25.65 89.97
N SER A 841 9.76 25.63 88.63
CA SER A 841 10.45 26.66 87.85
C SER A 841 9.74 28.01 87.84
N LEU A 842 8.45 28.06 88.22
CA LEU A 842 7.65 29.27 88.26
C LEU A 842 7.49 29.83 89.67
N ASP A 843 7.46 31.15 89.79
CA ASP A 843 7.11 31.82 91.04
C ASP A 843 5.58 31.89 91.19
N LEU A 844 5.04 30.89 91.91
CA LEU A 844 3.60 30.70 92.09
C LEU A 844 3.13 31.15 93.48
N ARG A 845 2.05 31.91 93.51
CA ARG A 845 1.42 32.40 94.74
C ARG A 845 0.05 31.78 94.94
N TYR A 846 -0.11 30.99 96.00
CA TYR A 846 -1.37 30.30 96.29
C TYR A 846 -2.43 31.27 96.82
N LEU A 847 -3.57 31.35 96.13
CA LEU A 847 -4.65 32.29 96.48
C LEU A 847 -5.90 31.62 97.05
N GLY A 848 -5.84 30.32 97.34
CA GLY A 848 -6.92 29.59 98.01
C GLY A 848 -7.78 28.74 97.09
N ILE A 849 -8.83 28.17 97.67
CA ILE A 849 -9.85 27.40 96.96
C ILE A 849 -11.02 28.35 96.69
N VAL A 850 -11.43 28.43 95.43
CA VAL A 850 -12.57 29.22 95.01
C VAL A 850 -13.70 28.32 94.53
N GLN A 851 -14.93 28.68 94.90
CA GLN A 851 -16.13 28.13 94.30
C GLN A 851 -16.73 29.19 93.39
N VAL A 852 -16.80 28.91 92.08
CA VAL A 852 -17.33 29.89 91.13
C VAL A 852 -18.82 29.67 90.87
N ALA A 853 -19.59 30.75 90.89
CA ALA A 853 -21.04 30.73 90.69
C ALA A 853 -21.47 29.98 89.42
N GLY A 854 -22.24 28.90 89.58
CA GLY A 854 -22.77 28.09 88.48
C GLY A 854 -21.86 26.95 88.01
N VAL A 855 -20.81 26.60 88.76
CA VAL A 855 -20.06 25.33 88.64
C VAL A 855 -20.02 24.71 90.04
N ASN A 856 -20.32 23.41 90.16
CA ASN A 856 -20.36 22.73 91.46
C ASN A 856 -18.96 22.33 91.97
N GLU A 857 -17.94 22.43 91.12
CA GLU A 857 -16.55 22.12 91.46
C GLU A 857 -15.85 23.29 92.17
N VAL A 858 -15.02 22.94 93.14
CA VAL A 858 -14.15 23.86 93.88
C VAL A 858 -12.72 23.65 93.40
N GLU A 859 -12.06 24.73 93.00
CA GLU A 859 -10.73 24.66 92.40
C GLU A 859 -9.75 25.52 93.18
N ALA A 860 -8.55 24.99 93.45
CA ALA A 860 -7.46 25.77 94.00
C ALA A 860 -6.85 26.65 92.91
N ILE A 861 -6.58 27.92 93.22
CA ILE A 861 -6.04 28.88 92.25
C ILE A 861 -4.70 29.43 92.70
N TYR A 862 -3.84 29.68 91.72
CA TYR A 862 -2.52 30.24 91.87
C TYR A 862 -2.37 31.46 90.99
N GLU A 863 -1.71 32.48 91.52
CA GLU A 863 -1.22 33.60 90.72
C GLU A 863 0.19 33.27 90.21
N VAL A 864 0.44 33.57 88.94
CA VAL A 864 1.75 33.40 88.30
C VAL A 864 2.49 34.73 88.34
N LEU A 865 3.54 34.83 89.15
CA LEU A 865 4.25 36.10 89.37
C LEU A 865 5.28 36.42 88.28
N ASP A 866 5.71 35.44 87.48
CA ASP A 866 6.73 35.60 86.42
C ASP A 866 6.33 36.48 85.24
N CYS A 867 5.03 36.80 85.13
CA CYS A 867 4.52 37.76 84.18
C CYS A 867 4.66 39.22 84.66
N LEU A 868 4.84 39.45 85.97
CA LEU A 868 4.85 40.78 86.57
C LEU A 868 6.25 41.43 86.49
N PRO A 869 6.33 42.78 86.62
CA PRO A 869 7.61 43.46 86.79
C PRO A 869 8.33 43.04 88.08
N ASP A 870 9.66 43.05 88.07
CA ASP A 870 10.50 42.53 89.15
C ASP A 870 10.18 43.12 90.54
N ASN A 871 9.84 44.40 90.61
CA ASN A 871 9.48 45.07 91.86
C ASN A 871 8.19 44.50 92.47
N THR A 872 7.18 44.25 91.64
CA THR A 872 5.84 43.75 92.04
C THR A 872 5.91 42.27 92.36
N LYS A 873 6.66 41.51 91.54
CA LYS A 873 6.99 40.11 91.80
C LYS A 873 7.64 39.97 93.17
N THR A 874 8.76 40.67 93.43
CA THR A 874 9.49 40.59 94.70
C THR A 874 8.61 40.94 95.91
N ALA A 875 7.77 41.98 95.80
CA ALA A 875 6.85 42.37 96.87
C ALA A 875 5.80 41.29 97.17
N ARG A 876 5.20 40.68 96.14
CA ARG A 876 4.20 39.60 96.28
C ARG A 876 4.82 38.29 96.74
N SER A 877 6.04 37.97 96.31
CA SER A 877 6.77 36.76 96.77
C SER A 877 7.15 36.87 98.25
N ALA A 878 7.43 38.08 98.75
CA ALA A 878 7.83 38.33 100.14
C ALA A 878 6.74 38.07 101.20
N ASN A 879 5.46 37.98 100.81
CA ASN A 879 4.35 37.64 101.71
C ASN A 879 3.68 36.29 101.39
N ASN A 880 4.15 35.58 100.35
CA ASN A 880 3.51 34.37 99.83
C ASN A 880 3.41 33.26 100.89
N ARG A 881 4.46 33.04 101.69
CA ARG A 881 4.50 31.99 102.72
C ARG A 881 3.46 32.23 103.81
N GLU A 882 3.42 33.44 104.37
CA GLU A 882 2.50 33.82 105.44
C GLU A 882 1.05 33.87 104.94
N LEU A 883 0.82 34.43 103.75
CA LEU A 883 -0.51 34.47 103.14
C LEU A 883 -1.04 33.06 102.85
N ARG A 884 -0.19 32.17 102.32
CA ARG A 884 -0.55 30.77 102.06
C ARG A 884 -0.98 30.04 103.33
N GLU A 885 -0.27 30.25 104.44
CA GLU A 885 -0.63 29.63 105.72
C GLU A 885 -1.95 30.20 106.27
N ALA A 886 -2.16 31.51 106.16
CA ALA A 886 -3.42 32.13 106.57
C ALA A 886 -4.62 31.60 105.76
N ILE A 887 -4.48 31.50 104.44
CA ILE A 887 -5.51 30.93 103.56
C ILE A 887 -5.74 29.44 103.87
N ARG A 888 -4.69 28.68 104.20
CA ARG A 888 -4.80 27.28 104.62
C ARG A 888 -5.58 27.14 105.92
N LEU A 889 -5.32 28.00 106.92
CA LEU A 889 -6.05 28.03 108.18
C LEU A 889 -7.54 28.36 107.95
N PHE A 890 -7.83 29.30 107.04
CA PHE A 890 -9.20 29.63 106.65
C PHE A 890 -9.91 28.42 106.01
N ALA A 891 -9.25 27.72 105.08
CA ALA A 891 -9.80 26.53 104.43
C ALA A 891 -10.06 25.35 105.39
N LEU A 892 -9.31 25.26 106.49
CA LEU A 892 -9.53 24.29 107.57
C LEU A 892 -10.65 24.69 108.55
N GLY A 893 -11.31 25.84 108.34
CA GLY A 893 -12.35 26.38 109.22
C GLY A 893 -11.80 27.06 110.48
N ARG A 894 -10.48 27.24 110.61
CA ARG A 894 -9.83 27.89 111.76
C ARG A 894 -9.81 29.41 111.61
N ARG A 895 -11.00 30.02 111.54
CA ARG A 895 -11.21 31.44 111.16
C ARG A 895 -10.42 32.43 112.01
N LYS A 896 -10.49 32.32 113.35
CA LYS A 896 -9.79 33.24 114.27
C LYS A 896 -8.27 33.21 114.08
N GLU A 897 -7.72 32.05 113.74
CA GLU A 897 -6.28 31.89 113.51
C GLU A 897 -5.87 32.43 112.14
N ALA A 898 -6.70 32.21 111.12
CA ALA A 898 -6.51 32.81 109.80
C ALA A 898 -6.55 34.35 109.86
N GLU A 899 -7.54 34.90 110.58
CA GLU A 899 -7.68 36.34 110.83
C GLU A 899 -6.46 36.91 111.55
N SER A 900 -6.00 36.24 112.62
CA SER A 900 -4.79 36.65 113.35
C SER A 900 -3.54 36.61 112.47
N ALA A 901 -3.39 35.58 111.64
CA ALA A 901 -2.26 35.44 110.72
C ALA A 901 -2.26 36.53 109.63
N LEU A 902 -3.43 36.89 109.09
CA LEU A 902 -3.55 37.98 108.13
C LEU A 902 -3.33 39.35 108.79
N GLN A 903 -3.81 39.57 110.02
CA GLN A 903 -3.60 40.81 110.75
C GLN A 903 -2.10 41.02 111.05
N LEU A 904 -1.39 39.97 111.46
CA LEU A 904 0.07 40.01 111.61
C LEU A 904 0.78 40.37 110.29
N LEU A 905 0.27 39.88 109.17
CA LEU A 905 0.83 40.21 107.86
C LEU A 905 0.59 41.70 107.53
N ALA A 906 -0.60 42.23 107.82
CA ALA A 906 -0.93 43.64 107.68
C ALA A 906 -0.07 44.55 108.58
N ASP A 907 0.08 44.17 109.85
CA ASP A 907 0.89 44.92 110.82
C ASP A 907 2.40 44.92 110.45
N SER A 908 2.87 43.90 109.71
CA SER A 908 4.26 43.82 109.23
C SER A 908 4.57 44.75 108.04
N GLY A 909 3.59 45.50 107.53
CA GLY A 909 3.74 46.38 106.37
C GLY A 909 3.92 45.64 105.04
N ARG A 910 3.70 44.31 105.02
CA ARG A 910 3.78 43.45 103.84
C ARG A 910 2.41 42.99 103.34
N SER A 911 1.31 43.58 103.82
CA SER A 911 -0.01 43.31 103.24
C SER A 911 -0.10 43.85 101.81
N ASP A 912 -0.93 43.18 101.05
CA ASP A 912 -1.35 43.60 99.74
C ASP A 912 -2.87 43.47 99.61
N TYR A 913 -3.38 43.80 98.43
CA TYR A 913 -4.81 43.77 98.16
C TYR A 913 -5.45 42.40 98.49
N VAL A 914 -4.78 41.27 98.20
CA VAL A 914 -5.33 39.94 98.50
C VAL A 914 -5.39 39.70 100.01
N THR A 915 -4.37 40.14 100.75
CA THR A 915 -4.35 40.08 102.22
C THR A 915 -5.55 40.83 102.81
N ASP A 916 -5.76 42.07 102.36
CA ASP A 916 -6.87 42.91 102.82
C ASP A 916 -8.23 42.34 102.38
N MET A 917 -8.31 41.75 101.19
CA MET A 917 -9.52 41.11 100.68
C MET A 917 -9.94 39.94 101.57
N TYR A 918 -9.00 39.06 101.94
CA TYR A 918 -9.28 37.94 102.83
C TYR A 918 -9.63 38.39 104.26
N LEU A 919 -8.94 39.40 104.80
CA LEU A 919 -9.29 40.00 106.09
C LEU A 919 -10.73 40.52 106.10
N ASN A 920 -11.07 41.33 105.11
CA ASN A 920 -12.42 41.87 104.97
C ASN A 920 -13.46 40.78 104.75
N TYR A 921 -13.15 39.74 103.99
CA TYR A 921 -14.06 38.62 103.77
C TYR A 921 -14.34 37.87 105.06
N ILE A 922 -13.31 37.54 105.83
CA ILE A 922 -13.43 36.82 107.11
C ILE A 922 -14.18 37.67 108.15
N HIS A 923 -13.90 38.97 108.24
CA HIS A 923 -14.59 39.89 109.15
C HIS A 923 -16.08 40.04 108.86
N ASN A 924 -16.48 40.03 107.58
CA ASN A 924 -17.87 40.24 107.16
C ASN A 924 -18.66 38.93 106.99
N MET A 925 -18.06 37.78 107.34
CA MET A 925 -18.67 36.47 107.19
C MET A 925 -19.67 36.21 108.34
N SER A 926 -20.91 35.81 108.01
CA SER A 926 -21.92 35.46 109.01
C SER A 926 -21.53 34.18 109.77
N ASP A 927 -21.88 34.10 111.05
CA ASP A 927 -21.69 32.89 111.88
C ASP A 927 -22.41 31.65 111.30
N ASP A 928 -23.46 31.86 110.48
CA ASP A 928 -24.23 30.78 109.84
C ASP A 928 -23.61 30.27 108.52
N ASP A 929 -22.63 30.98 107.94
CA ASP A 929 -21.98 30.54 106.71
C ASP A 929 -20.99 29.42 107.04
N LYS A 930 -21.29 28.18 106.64
CA LYS A 930 -20.45 26.98 106.89
C LYS A 930 -19.42 26.71 105.78
N GLY A 931 -19.33 27.57 104.75
CA GLY A 931 -18.37 27.39 103.66
C GLY A 931 -16.95 27.76 104.08
N ASN A 932 -16.03 26.80 104.16
CA ASN A 932 -14.59 27.09 104.34
C ASN A 932 -13.88 27.33 102.99
N VAL A 933 -14.58 27.94 102.04
CA VAL A 933 -14.13 28.18 100.67
C VAL A 933 -14.47 29.61 100.33
N PHE A 934 -13.57 30.31 99.64
CA PHE A 934 -13.87 31.65 99.19
C PHE A 934 -14.94 31.58 98.09
N ARG A 935 -16.17 32.02 98.40
CA ARG A 935 -17.28 32.00 97.46
C ARG A 935 -17.44 33.36 96.80
N PHE A 936 -17.27 33.39 95.49
CA PHE A 936 -17.68 34.54 94.69
C PHE A 936 -19.12 34.36 94.23
N VAL A 937 -20.05 35.04 94.90
CA VAL A 937 -21.42 35.18 94.41
C VAL A 937 -21.46 36.44 93.55
N LYS A 938 -21.78 36.28 92.27
CA LYS A 938 -22.04 37.40 91.37
C LYS A 938 -23.23 38.18 91.95
N LYS A 939 -23.05 39.45 92.28
CA LYS A 939 -24.20 40.37 92.39
C LYS A 939 -24.60 40.78 90.99
#